data_AF-A0A9D9GV25-F1
#
_entry.id   AF-A0A9D9GV25-F1
#
_cell.length_a   1.000
_cell.length_b   1.000
_cell.length_c   1.000
_cell.angle_alpha   90.00
_cell.angle_beta   90.00
_cell.angle_gamma   90.00
#
_symmetry.space_group_name_H-M   'P 1'
#
loop_
_entity.id
_entity.type
_entity.pdbx_description
1 polymer ?
#
loop_
_entity_poly.entity_id
_entity_poly.type
_entity_poly.pdbx_seq_one_letter_code
_entity_poly.pdbx_strand_id
1 'polypeptide(L)'
;MKKEIRLMGICALAAIMLASCAESSSKIEYTISFYDGDTFISSLKTKGNETIELPDAPEKEDAEFKGWYLDEGVWQEQLTEDYFLSHDIDGDLDSFAYYLVKEEPAPEEFTISFFVDGELYSSLLTAGNELLSLPEAPNKDDYEFKGWYFDDGTFENRLYPNTYENLPLEDDVSVYAYYALIEDIPEEYQVSFIVNGGTLIEPIVTSKIEDEPKTSRKGYTFLGWYFDKSFSSKASFPLEITEDITLYAKWEKNTYDVHFELYGGRGVSDLKTDRIETEPLPTKDGYTFLGWYLDSAYSEKASFPFDVTGNITLYAKWEKNTYDVHFELYGGTGVSDLKTDRIETEPIPTKEGYTFLGWYFDESFSSKASFPLEVTGNITLYAKWEENELAGITFTVDGSGLLTAVEGISETNSEVIIPSQVNGQAVKQIGQDLFRDNPYLRKLSIPDGVSLGYRMCSGCASLEEVDLPSGITVIPDYAFEGCASLRSIELPKTLVQIRLEAFSGSGLESLSAPSSLKEIWSYAFKDCRSLAEVDLNEVTSLGDMAFENCALLSSVSLPDSLLELGSYVFSGCSSLYSITMPSRAIAIESTAFYGTGYYNDPSSWDSGVLYVDSYLVATNADFAAVSSYSVKPGTIAIAEKAFANNGKKLESITLPDGLLFIGNGAFSSLSSLKTANIPSSVNRIGYGVFSGTALYKDTANWEGNGLYLDSWLLAVENVKITEFAVKEGTIGAADGNDASLFPNRAKSVATLSLPSTLRYVGSRSFAQLKVTSLSLPESLQSIGEGGFSSCAFLTSANLGDCLSLVSIGDQAFSGASLSQITIPYSVLTMGELVFNQNRVDLSISCLVQSKPEGWEDDWAYSYKEGVSISVNWAA
;
A
#
# COMPACT_ATOMS: atom_id res chain seq x y z
N MET A 1 -81.17 -54.01 -49.93
CA MET A 1 -82.22 -53.24 -50.64
C MET A 1 -83.19 -52.70 -49.61
N LYS A 2 -83.84 -51.55 -49.79
CA LYS A 2 -83.62 -50.51 -50.82
C LYS A 2 -82.70 -49.44 -50.22
N LYS A 3 -81.43 -49.37 -50.65
CA LYS A 3 -80.95 -48.69 -51.87
C LYS A 3 -80.91 -47.16 -51.72
N GLU A 4 -79.70 -46.66 -51.42
CA GLU A 4 -78.92 -45.78 -52.32
C GLU A 4 -79.39 -44.32 -52.52
N ILE A 5 -78.44 -43.43 -52.87
CA ILE A 5 -78.60 -42.05 -53.38
C ILE A 5 -78.72 -40.88 -52.35
N ARG A 6 -77.57 -40.18 -52.19
CA ARG A 6 -77.32 -38.71 -52.13
C ARG A 6 -78.12 -37.71 -51.24
N LEU A 7 -77.31 -36.81 -50.66
CA LEU A 7 -77.47 -35.35 -50.44
C LEU A 7 -78.25 -34.78 -49.22
N MET A 8 -77.51 -33.98 -48.44
CA MET A 8 -77.87 -32.68 -47.78
C MET A 8 -79.22 -32.50 -47.05
N GLY A 9 -79.20 -32.08 -45.77
CA GLY A 9 -80.36 -31.39 -45.17
C GLY A 9 -80.49 -31.25 -43.63
N ILE A 10 -79.62 -30.47 -42.99
CA ILE A 10 -79.96 -29.42 -41.98
C ILE A 10 -80.99 -29.72 -40.83
N CYS A 11 -80.46 -29.71 -39.59
CA CYS A 11 -81.00 -29.17 -38.30
C CYS A 11 -82.28 -29.65 -37.57
N ALA A 12 -82.11 -29.75 -36.22
CA ALA A 12 -82.97 -29.21 -35.13
C ALA A 12 -84.40 -29.77 -34.86
N LEU A 13 -85.00 -29.64 -33.65
CA LEU A 13 -84.53 -29.62 -32.24
C LEU A 13 -85.79 -29.68 -31.30
N ALA A 14 -85.66 -30.29 -30.10
CA ALA A 14 -86.59 -30.18 -28.94
C ALA A 14 -88.05 -30.74 -29.12
N ALA A 15 -88.90 -30.88 -28.09
CA ALA A 15 -88.82 -30.52 -26.66
C ALA A 15 -89.70 -31.40 -25.72
N ILE A 16 -89.32 -31.48 -24.42
CA ILE A 16 -90.12 -31.27 -23.17
C ILE A 16 -91.60 -31.79 -23.15
N MET A 17 -92.10 -32.57 -22.18
CA MET A 17 -91.65 -32.99 -20.82
C MET A 17 -92.07 -34.46 -20.54
N LEU A 18 -92.36 -35.04 -19.35
CA LEU A 18 -92.68 -34.61 -17.96
C LEU A 18 -91.92 -35.51 -16.92
N ALA A 19 -92.12 -35.33 -15.60
CA ALA A 19 -91.19 -35.80 -14.55
C ALA A 19 -91.83 -36.26 -13.21
N SER A 20 -91.09 -37.03 -12.39
CA SER A 20 -91.35 -37.24 -10.95
C SER A 20 -90.09 -37.61 -10.12
N CYS A 21 -89.85 -36.85 -9.04
CA CYS A 21 -89.06 -37.13 -7.83
C CYS A 21 -87.67 -37.82 -7.91
N ALA A 22 -86.62 -37.01 -7.68
CA ALA A 22 -85.53 -37.27 -6.73
C ALA A 22 -84.98 -35.90 -6.24
N GLU A 23 -84.28 -35.86 -5.10
CA GLU A 23 -83.82 -34.61 -4.45
C GLU A 23 -82.44 -34.13 -4.92
N SER A 24 -82.09 -32.89 -4.56
CA SER A 24 -80.89 -32.18 -5.01
C SER A 24 -79.70 -32.32 -4.08
N SER A 25 -78.50 -32.51 -4.64
CA SER A 25 -77.24 -32.09 -4.02
C SER A 25 -76.40 -31.30 -5.02
N SER A 26 -75.87 -30.15 -4.60
CA SER A 26 -74.80 -29.46 -5.32
C SER A 26 -73.48 -30.16 -4.99
N LYS A 27 -72.79 -30.69 -6.00
CA LYS A 27 -71.42 -31.18 -5.82
C LYS A 27 -70.52 -30.00 -5.43
N ILE A 28 -69.81 -30.14 -4.31
CA ILE A 28 -68.72 -29.24 -3.94
C ILE A 28 -67.48 -29.71 -4.73
N GLU A 29 -66.66 -28.78 -5.17
CA GLU A 29 -65.37 -29.05 -5.81
C GLU A 29 -64.29 -28.26 -5.07
N TYR A 30 -63.22 -28.97 -4.72
CA TYR A 30 -62.08 -28.47 -3.95
C TYR A 30 -60.87 -28.31 -4.85
N THR A 31 -59.92 -27.48 -4.44
CA THR A 31 -58.69 -27.17 -5.16
C THR A 31 -57.49 -27.84 -4.47
N ILE A 32 -56.58 -28.42 -5.24
CA ILE A 32 -55.27 -28.88 -4.75
C ILE A 32 -54.18 -28.08 -5.47
N SER A 33 -53.30 -27.43 -4.71
CA SER A 33 -52.14 -26.68 -5.21
C SER A 33 -50.85 -27.48 -5.05
N PHE A 34 -49.89 -27.30 -5.96
CA PHE A 34 -48.64 -28.06 -5.98
C PHE A 34 -47.42 -27.12 -5.93
N TYR A 35 -46.44 -27.45 -5.10
CA TYR A 35 -45.31 -26.59 -4.74
C TYR A 35 -43.95 -27.32 -4.71
N ASP A 36 -42.89 -26.64 -5.14
CA ASP A 36 -41.49 -27.07 -4.93
C ASP A 36 -40.79 -26.05 -4.02
N GLY A 37 -40.72 -26.37 -2.72
CA GLY A 37 -40.51 -25.39 -1.66
C GLY A 37 -41.54 -24.26 -1.75
N ASP A 38 -41.12 -23.01 -1.58
CA ASP A 38 -42.00 -21.83 -1.76
C ASP A 38 -42.54 -21.62 -3.21
N THR A 39 -42.14 -22.44 -4.19
CA THR A 39 -42.44 -22.21 -5.61
C THR A 39 -43.73 -22.91 -6.06
N PHE A 40 -44.80 -22.15 -6.32
CA PHE A 40 -46.03 -22.69 -6.91
C PHE A 40 -45.80 -23.23 -8.34
N ILE A 41 -46.20 -24.47 -8.57
CA ILE A 41 -46.06 -25.20 -9.83
C ILE A 41 -47.39 -25.23 -10.61
N SER A 42 -48.47 -25.71 -10.00
CA SER A 42 -49.79 -25.81 -10.64
C SER A 42 -50.93 -26.02 -9.62
N SER A 43 -52.18 -26.04 -10.08
CA SER A 43 -53.31 -26.51 -9.26
C SER A 43 -54.39 -27.21 -10.08
N LEU A 44 -55.07 -28.18 -9.47
CA LEU A 44 -56.18 -28.95 -10.04
C LEU A 44 -57.44 -28.85 -9.19
N LYS A 45 -58.59 -29.32 -9.73
CA LYS A 45 -59.85 -29.41 -8.97
C LYS A 45 -60.39 -30.84 -8.92
N THR A 46 -60.86 -31.24 -7.75
CA THR A 46 -61.39 -32.59 -7.46
C THR A 46 -62.65 -32.52 -6.60
N LYS A 47 -63.44 -33.60 -6.57
CA LYS A 47 -64.56 -33.80 -5.63
C LYS A 47 -64.19 -34.72 -4.46
N GLY A 48 -62.95 -35.22 -4.41
CA GLY A 48 -62.46 -36.10 -3.34
C GLY A 48 -63.16 -37.44 -3.25
N ASN A 49 -63.64 -37.98 -4.39
CA ASN A 49 -64.15 -39.36 -4.51
C ASN A 49 -63.90 -39.93 -5.91
N GLU A 50 -62.84 -39.43 -6.55
CA GLU A 50 -62.45 -39.66 -7.93
C GLU A 50 -60.92 -39.61 -8.03
N THR A 51 -60.35 -40.39 -8.94
CA THR A 51 -58.90 -40.41 -9.19
C THR A 51 -58.44 -39.08 -9.79
N ILE A 52 -57.29 -38.58 -9.36
CA ILE A 52 -56.69 -37.32 -9.85
C ILE A 52 -55.44 -37.61 -10.70
N GLU A 53 -55.24 -36.86 -11.78
CA GLU A 53 -53.97 -36.87 -12.52
C GLU A 53 -53.00 -35.90 -11.82
N LEU A 54 -51.81 -36.37 -11.45
CA LEU A 54 -50.80 -35.56 -10.76
C LEU A 54 -49.90 -34.79 -11.77
N PRO A 55 -49.42 -33.58 -11.44
CA PRO A 55 -48.55 -32.83 -12.34
C PRO A 55 -47.12 -33.39 -12.37
N ASP A 56 -46.45 -33.22 -13.51
CA ASP A 56 -45.01 -33.46 -13.64
C ASP A 56 -44.22 -32.53 -12.68
N ALA A 57 -43.16 -33.06 -12.08
CA ALA A 57 -42.30 -32.31 -11.16
C ALA A 57 -41.11 -31.66 -11.89
N PRO A 58 -40.57 -30.53 -11.37
CA PRO A 58 -39.33 -29.94 -11.88
C PRO A 58 -38.14 -30.92 -11.87
N GLU A 59 -37.38 -30.98 -12.97
CA GLU A 59 -36.15 -31.76 -13.03
C GLU A 59 -35.03 -31.09 -12.21
N LYS A 60 -34.26 -31.89 -11.46
CA LYS A 60 -33.08 -31.46 -10.68
C LYS A 60 -31.91 -32.38 -11.00
N GLU A 61 -30.73 -31.81 -11.22
CA GLU A 61 -29.58 -32.52 -11.79
C GLU A 61 -29.04 -33.60 -10.82
N ASP A 62 -28.82 -33.24 -9.55
CA ASP A 62 -28.20 -34.13 -8.54
C ASP A 62 -29.22 -34.89 -7.66
N ALA A 63 -30.52 -34.72 -7.89
CA ALA A 63 -31.58 -35.30 -7.06
C ALA A 63 -32.63 -36.07 -7.90
N GLU A 64 -33.26 -37.06 -7.29
CA GLU A 64 -34.33 -37.86 -7.85
C GLU A 64 -35.65 -37.50 -7.16
N PHE A 65 -36.68 -37.16 -7.94
CA PHE A 65 -38.02 -36.88 -7.43
C PHE A 65 -38.68 -38.16 -6.90
N LYS A 66 -39.31 -38.07 -5.72
CA LYS A 66 -39.92 -39.22 -5.00
C LYS A 66 -41.43 -39.11 -4.83
N GLY A 67 -42.05 -38.01 -5.23
CA GLY A 67 -43.50 -37.84 -5.29
C GLY A 67 -44.01 -36.55 -4.62
N TRP A 68 -45.32 -36.36 -4.71
CA TRP A 68 -46.06 -35.28 -4.08
C TRP A 68 -46.56 -35.73 -2.69
N TYR A 69 -46.50 -34.85 -1.71
CA TYR A 69 -46.87 -35.11 -0.31
C TYR A 69 -47.76 -34.01 0.25
N LEU A 70 -48.59 -34.29 1.24
CA LEU A 70 -49.44 -33.30 1.92
C LEU A 70 -48.76 -32.67 3.16
N ASP A 71 -47.65 -33.25 3.62
CA ASP A 71 -46.96 -32.91 4.87
C ASP A 71 -45.50 -32.45 4.64
N GLU A 72 -45.32 -31.19 4.21
CA GLU A 72 -44.00 -30.63 3.93
C GLU A 72 -43.03 -30.78 5.12
N GLY A 73 -41.82 -31.26 4.83
CA GLY A 73 -40.77 -31.49 5.83
C GLY A 73 -40.95 -32.76 6.68
N VAL A 74 -42.11 -33.43 6.61
CA VAL A 74 -42.40 -34.67 7.36
C VAL A 74 -42.45 -35.89 6.42
N TRP A 75 -43.00 -35.72 5.21
CA TRP A 75 -42.93 -36.66 4.08
C TRP A 75 -43.49 -38.06 4.35
N GLN A 76 -44.61 -38.16 5.07
CA GLN A 76 -45.31 -39.42 5.38
C GLN A 76 -46.69 -39.54 4.71
N GLU A 77 -47.36 -38.43 4.40
CA GLU A 77 -48.68 -38.42 3.74
C GLU A 77 -48.53 -38.20 2.23
N GLN A 78 -48.09 -39.25 1.52
CA GLN A 78 -47.87 -39.21 0.07
C GLN A 78 -49.19 -39.10 -0.70
N LEU A 79 -49.32 -38.01 -1.47
CA LEU A 79 -50.44 -37.81 -2.38
C LEU A 79 -50.23 -38.65 -3.65
N THR A 80 -51.18 -39.54 -3.92
CA THR A 80 -51.19 -40.46 -5.07
C THR A 80 -52.48 -40.28 -5.87
N GLU A 81 -52.50 -40.72 -7.13
CA GLU A 81 -53.64 -40.53 -8.04
C GLU A 81 -54.96 -41.13 -7.49
N ASP A 82 -54.86 -42.26 -6.78
CA ASP A 82 -55.98 -42.97 -6.15
C ASP A 82 -56.30 -42.48 -4.72
N TYR A 83 -55.57 -41.52 -4.15
CA TYR A 83 -55.61 -41.18 -2.71
C TYR A 83 -57.02 -40.89 -2.18
N PHE A 84 -57.83 -40.16 -2.95
CA PHE A 84 -59.20 -39.79 -2.59
C PHE A 84 -60.25 -40.86 -2.94
N LEU A 85 -59.85 -42.09 -3.31
CA LEU A 85 -60.75 -43.24 -3.33
C LEU A 85 -60.95 -43.85 -1.93
N SER A 86 -60.05 -43.56 -0.97
CA SER A 86 -60.10 -44.06 0.41
C SER A 86 -60.06 -42.97 1.49
N HIS A 87 -59.84 -41.71 1.13
CA HIS A 87 -59.79 -40.57 2.05
C HIS A 87 -60.78 -39.50 1.60
N ASP A 88 -61.68 -39.07 2.48
CA ASP A 88 -62.59 -37.95 2.23
C ASP A 88 -61.80 -36.63 2.22
N ILE A 89 -62.22 -35.67 1.39
CA ILE A 89 -61.71 -34.29 1.41
C ILE A 89 -62.79 -33.34 1.97
N ASP A 90 -62.41 -32.39 2.83
CA ASP A 90 -63.33 -31.41 3.41
C ASP A 90 -62.92 -29.93 3.19
N GLY A 91 -61.72 -29.67 2.67
CA GLY A 91 -61.19 -28.35 2.32
C GLY A 91 -60.28 -28.36 1.07
N ASP A 92 -59.85 -27.17 0.64
CA ASP A 92 -58.77 -27.02 -0.35
C ASP A 92 -57.43 -27.39 0.32
N LEU A 93 -56.49 -27.96 -0.44
CA LEU A 93 -55.22 -28.53 0.06
C LEU A 93 -54.01 -28.01 -0.73
N ASP A 94 -52.84 -28.01 -0.08
CA ASP A 94 -51.55 -27.77 -0.72
C ASP A 94 -50.70 -29.05 -0.66
N SER A 95 -49.84 -29.27 -1.66
CA SER A 95 -49.01 -30.47 -1.79
C SER A 95 -47.61 -30.13 -2.32
N PHE A 96 -46.60 -30.84 -1.82
CA PHE A 96 -45.19 -30.44 -1.89
C PHE A 96 -44.32 -31.52 -2.52
N ALA A 97 -43.36 -31.11 -3.35
CA ALA A 97 -42.48 -32.00 -4.10
C ALA A 97 -41.31 -32.51 -3.24
N TYR A 98 -41.23 -33.82 -3.03
CA TYR A 98 -40.13 -34.45 -2.30
C TYR A 98 -39.04 -35.00 -3.25
N TYR A 99 -37.77 -34.81 -2.88
CA TYR A 99 -36.60 -35.26 -3.64
C TYR A 99 -35.57 -35.91 -2.69
N LEU A 100 -34.85 -36.92 -3.19
CA LEU A 100 -33.66 -37.49 -2.54
C LEU A 100 -32.43 -37.23 -3.41
N VAL A 101 -31.30 -36.88 -2.79
CA VAL A 101 -30.01 -36.75 -3.48
C VAL A 101 -29.56 -38.12 -3.98
N LYS A 102 -28.94 -38.18 -5.17
CA LYS A 102 -28.44 -39.42 -5.77
C LYS A 102 -27.12 -39.83 -5.11
N GLU A 103 -27.09 -41.02 -4.51
CA GLU A 103 -25.83 -41.65 -4.04
C GLU A 103 -25.21 -42.47 -5.19
N GLU A 104 -23.89 -42.43 -5.33
CA GLU A 104 -23.16 -43.24 -6.32
C GLU A 104 -23.03 -44.72 -5.87
N PRO A 105 -22.94 -45.68 -6.81
CA PRO A 105 -22.64 -47.06 -6.48
C PRO A 105 -21.19 -47.20 -5.98
N ALA A 106 -20.97 -48.09 -5.00
CA ALA A 106 -19.62 -48.42 -4.54
C ALA A 106 -18.75 -49.00 -5.67
N PRO A 107 -17.44 -48.67 -5.73
CA PRO A 107 -16.52 -49.24 -6.71
C PRO A 107 -16.31 -50.74 -6.51
N GLU A 108 -15.90 -51.45 -7.56
CA GLU A 108 -15.39 -52.82 -7.41
C GLU A 108 -14.00 -52.76 -6.74
N GLU A 109 -13.86 -53.44 -5.61
CA GLU A 109 -12.61 -53.55 -4.86
C GLU A 109 -11.84 -54.82 -5.26
N PHE A 110 -10.52 -54.69 -5.42
CA PHE A 110 -9.58 -55.76 -5.79
C PHE A 110 -8.65 -56.11 -4.62
N THR A 111 -8.01 -57.28 -4.69
CA THR A 111 -7.21 -57.85 -3.61
C THR A 111 -5.71 -57.68 -3.86
N ILE A 112 -5.00 -56.99 -2.97
CA ILE A 112 -3.54 -57.03 -2.88
C ILE A 112 -3.16 -58.11 -1.85
N SER A 113 -2.57 -59.20 -2.33
CA SER A 113 -2.16 -60.35 -1.53
C SER A 113 -0.68 -60.28 -1.12
N PHE A 114 -0.39 -60.43 0.16
CA PHE A 114 0.94 -60.28 0.77
C PHE A 114 1.48 -61.65 1.19
N PHE A 115 2.61 -62.06 0.62
CA PHE A 115 3.22 -63.38 0.78
C PHE A 115 4.56 -63.34 1.54
N VAL A 116 4.76 -64.30 2.45
CA VAL A 116 5.99 -64.47 3.25
C VAL A 116 6.49 -65.90 3.05
N ASP A 117 7.76 -66.05 2.66
CA ASP A 117 8.38 -67.36 2.35
C ASP A 117 7.56 -68.23 1.36
N GLY A 118 6.74 -67.61 0.52
CA GLY A 118 5.86 -68.25 -0.46
C GLY A 118 4.44 -68.60 0.03
N GLU A 119 4.11 -68.38 1.31
CA GLU A 119 2.75 -68.56 1.84
C GLU A 119 2.01 -67.23 2.01
N LEU A 120 0.68 -67.25 1.81
CA LEU A 120 -0.16 -66.05 1.94
C LEU A 120 -0.26 -65.64 3.41
N TYR A 121 0.29 -64.48 3.75
CA TYR A 121 0.33 -63.94 5.10
C TYR A 121 -0.84 -62.98 5.40
N SER A 122 -1.19 -62.11 4.45
CA SER A 122 -2.28 -61.14 4.60
C SER A 122 -2.85 -60.72 3.23
N SER A 123 -3.99 -60.04 3.23
CA SER A 123 -4.64 -59.50 2.03
C SER A 123 -5.33 -58.18 2.36
N LEU A 124 -5.10 -57.16 1.52
CA LEU A 124 -5.79 -55.87 1.56
C LEU A 124 -6.80 -55.80 0.41
N LEU A 125 -8.03 -55.40 0.70
CA LEU A 125 -9.07 -55.15 -0.30
C LEU A 125 -9.14 -53.63 -0.53
N THR A 126 -9.12 -53.19 -1.80
CA THR A 126 -9.06 -51.76 -2.19
C THR A 126 -9.44 -51.58 -3.66
N ALA A 127 -10.09 -50.48 -4.02
CA ALA A 127 -10.31 -50.08 -5.41
C ALA A 127 -9.10 -49.38 -6.06
N GLY A 128 -8.03 -49.13 -5.29
CA GLY A 128 -7.00 -48.16 -5.64
C GLY A 128 -7.50 -46.72 -5.50
N ASN A 129 -6.78 -45.78 -6.11
CA ASN A 129 -6.95 -44.32 -5.97
C ASN A 129 -6.65 -43.73 -4.57
N GLU A 130 -6.20 -44.54 -3.62
CA GLU A 130 -6.02 -44.16 -2.22
C GLU A 130 -4.62 -44.51 -1.67
N LEU A 131 -4.32 -44.03 -0.46
CA LEU A 131 -3.07 -44.31 0.25
C LEU A 131 -3.17 -45.64 1.02
N LEU A 132 -2.43 -46.66 0.58
CA LEU A 132 -2.53 -48.03 1.09
C LEU A 132 -1.88 -48.22 2.46
N SER A 133 -2.62 -48.80 3.41
CA SER A 133 -2.07 -49.26 4.69
C SER A 133 -1.45 -50.65 4.53
N LEU A 134 -0.13 -50.71 4.33
CA LEU A 134 0.59 -51.97 4.14
C LEU A 134 0.74 -52.74 5.48
N PRO A 135 0.57 -54.07 5.50
CA PRO A 135 0.69 -54.86 6.72
C PRO A 135 2.13 -54.94 7.24
N GLU A 136 2.28 -54.99 8.57
CA GLU A 136 3.54 -55.35 9.21
C GLU A 136 3.87 -56.81 8.91
N ALA A 137 5.04 -57.06 8.32
CA ALA A 137 5.54 -58.40 8.04
C ALA A 137 5.92 -59.12 9.35
N PRO A 138 5.77 -60.46 9.42
CA PRO A 138 6.06 -61.20 10.65
C PRO A 138 7.56 -61.17 10.96
N ASN A 139 7.92 -61.10 12.24
CA ASN A 139 9.33 -61.24 12.63
C ASN A 139 9.82 -62.65 12.28
N LYS A 140 11.01 -62.71 11.71
CA LYS A 140 11.70 -63.96 11.33
C LYS A 140 13.00 -64.04 12.11
N ASP A 141 13.11 -65.04 12.98
CA ASP A 141 14.30 -65.22 13.82
C ASP A 141 15.55 -65.30 12.94
N ASP A 142 16.61 -64.62 13.36
CA ASP A 142 17.88 -64.43 12.63
C ASP A 142 17.77 -63.74 11.25
N TYR A 143 16.66 -63.06 10.89
CA TYR A 143 16.59 -62.24 9.67
C TYR A 143 15.88 -60.88 9.84
N GLU A 144 16.45 -59.81 9.28
CA GLU A 144 15.85 -58.47 9.23
C GLU A 144 14.95 -58.29 7.98
N PHE A 145 13.69 -57.88 8.17
CA PHE A 145 12.74 -57.56 7.08
C PHE A 145 13.13 -56.26 6.35
N LYS A 146 13.03 -56.26 5.02
CA LYS A 146 13.45 -55.13 4.17
C LYS A 146 12.32 -54.46 3.38
N GLY A 147 11.19 -55.14 3.13
CA GLY A 147 10.03 -54.56 2.44
C GLY A 147 9.19 -55.57 1.64
N TRP A 148 8.07 -55.08 1.10
CA TRP A 148 7.18 -55.81 0.20
C TRP A 148 7.47 -55.46 -1.27
N TYR A 149 7.55 -56.45 -2.15
CA TYR A 149 7.96 -56.30 -3.55
C TYR A 149 7.03 -57.06 -4.50
N PHE A 150 6.78 -56.53 -5.70
CA PHE A 150 5.96 -57.21 -6.72
C PHE A 150 6.65 -58.41 -7.37
N ASP A 151 7.96 -58.58 -7.16
CA ASP A 151 8.75 -59.69 -7.67
C ASP A 151 9.38 -60.52 -6.54
N ASP A 152 9.24 -61.85 -6.63
CA ASP A 152 9.83 -62.82 -5.72
C ASP A 152 11.22 -63.26 -6.23
N GLY A 153 12.27 -62.82 -5.54
CA GLY A 153 13.64 -63.31 -5.74
C GLY A 153 14.67 -62.27 -6.21
N THR A 154 14.27 -61.27 -7.00
CA THR A 154 15.16 -60.13 -7.37
C THR A 154 15.01 -58.94 -6.42
N PHE A 155 13.80 -58.72 -5.92
CA PHE A 155 13.43 -57.67 -4.97
C PHE A 155 13.82 -56.26 -5.45
N GLU A 156 13.52 -55.97 -6.73
CA GLU A 156 13.79 -54.66 -7.35
C GLU A 156 12.55 -53.74 -7.36
N ASN A 157 11.34 -54.28 -7.57
CA ASN A 157 10.11 -53.51 -7.73
C ASN A 157 9.32 -53.45 -6.41
N ARG A 158 9.62 -52.46 -5.58
CA ARG A 158 9.03 -52.29 -4.25
C ARG A 158 7.62 -51.70 -4.29
N LEU A 159 6.69 -52.26 -3.51
CA LEU A 159 5.41 -51.65 -3.16
C LEU A 159 5.61 -50.60 -2.04
N TYR A 160 5.04 -49.42 -2.22
CA TYR A 160 4.98 -48.35 -1.22
C TYR A 160 3.52 -47.99 -0.93
N PRO A 161 3.20 -47.38 0.23
CA PRO A 161 1.84 -46.95 0.57
C PRO A 161 1.15 -46.14 -0.53
N ASN A 162 1.88 -45.26 -1.23
CA ASN A 162 1.34 -44.38 -2.26
C ASN A 162 1.44 -44.92 -3.70
N THR A 163 1.76 -46.20 -3.91
CA THR A 163 1.91 -46.76 -5.27
C THR A 163 0.62 -46.70 -6.10
N TYR A 164 -0.55 -46.63 -5.46
CA TYR A 164 -1.86 -46.52 -6.12
C TYR A 164 -2.63 -45.23 -5.74
N GLU A 165 -1.94 -44.23 -5.19
CA GLU A 165 -2.54 -42.93 -4.83
C GLU A 165 -2.93 -42.17 -6.11
N ASN A 166 -4.25 -42.04 -6.38
CA ASN A 166 -4.84 -41.60 -7.67
C ASN A 166 -4.62 -42.56 -8.87
N LEU A 167 -4.45 -43.87 -8.65
CA LEU A 167 -4.48 -44.89 -9.69
C LEU A 167 -5.38 -46.07 -9.28
N PRO A 168 -6.43 -46.44 -10.04
CA PRO A 168 -7.27 -47.59 -9.71
C PRO A 168 -6.49 -48.90 -9.80
N LEU A 169 -6.95 -49.93 -9.08
CA LEU A 169 -6.64 -51.32 -9.45
C LEU A 169 -7.55 -51.75 -10.62
N GLU A 170 -6.99 -52.55 -11.52
CA GLU A 170 -7.72 -53.15 -12.65
C GLU A 170 -7.85 -54.69 -12.54
N ASP A 171 -7.09 -55.31 -11.63
CA ASP A 171 -7.01 -56.76 -11.37
C ASP A 171 -6.42 -57.01 -9.96
N ASP A 172 -6.57 -58.24 -9.42
CA ASP A 172 -5.90 -58.68 -8.18
C ASP A 172 -4.36 -58.70 -8.32
N VAL A 173 -3.63 -58.32 -7.26
CA VAL A 173 -2.16 -58.19 -7.27
C VAL A 173 -1.51 -59.02 -6.15
N SER A 174 -0.27 -59.46 -6.33
CA SER A 174 0.51 -60.19 -5.31
C SER A 174 1.88 -59.56 -5.06
N VAL A 175 2.31 -59.52 -3.80
CA VAL A 175 3.60 -58.98 -3.35
C VAL A 175 4.25 -59.87 -2.28
N TYR A 176 5.58 -59.83 -2.19
CA TYR A 176 6.42 -60.78 -1.46
C TYR A 176 7.35 -60.06 -0.49
N ALA A 177 7.56 -60.65 0.70
CA ALA A 177 8.42 -60.10 1.75
C ALA A 177 9.89 -60.51 1.60
N TYR A 178 10.80 -59.54 1.67
CA TYR A 178 12.25 -59.78 1.63
C TYR A 178 12.92 -59.67 3.03
N TYR A 179 13.85 -60.59 3.33
CA TYR A 179 14.51 -60.79 4.63
C TYR A 179 16.01 -61.08 4.47
N ALA A 180 16.88 -60.60 5.38
CA ALA A 180 18.34 -60.79 5.34
C ALA A 180 18.97 -61.25 6.67
N LEU A 181 19.88 -62.23 6.62
CA LEU A 181 20.39 -63.03 7.76
C LEU A 181 21.28 -62.26 8.78
N ILE A 182 21.27 -62.72 10.04
CA ILE A 182 22.03 -62.26 11.23
C ILE A 182 22.75 -63.48 11.86
N GLU A 183 23.92 -63.32 12.53
CA GLU A 183 24.73 -64.42 13.08
C GLU A 183 24.84 -64.45 14.64
N ASP A 184 24.41 -65.58 15.23
CA ASP A 184 24.78 -66.25 16.51
C ASP A 184 24.86 -65.45 17.85
N ILE A 185 24.19 -65.94 18.90
CA ILE A 185 23.93 -65.21 20.18
C ILE A 185 24.67 -65.85 21.39
N PRO A 186 25.53 -65.11 22.14
CA PRO A 186 26.15 -65.57 23.39
C PRO A 186 25.34 -65.26 24.67
N GLU A 187 25.70 -65.88 25.81
CA GLU A 187 25.05 -65.64 27.13
C GLU A 187 25.11 -64.17 27.58
N GLU A 188 23.94 -63.56 27.83
CA GLU A 188 23.81 -62.13 28.13
C GLU A 188 23.78 -61.78 29.63
N TYR A 189 24.35 -60.62 29.99
CA TYR A 189 24.41 -60.09 31.36
C TYR A 189 23.94 -58.63 31.43
N GLN A 190 23.56 -58.14 32.61
CA GLN A 190 22.98 -56.80 32.76
C GLN A 190 24.07 -55.71 32.87
N VAL A 191 24.05 -54.76 31.93
CA VAL A 191 24.89 -53.56 31.95
C VAL A 191 24.05 -52.34 32.31
N SER A 192 24.36 -51.72 33.46
CA SER A 192 23.71 -50.49 33.93
C SER A 192 24.55 -49.24 33.65
N PHE A 193 23.92 -48.12 33.30
CA PHE A 193 24.61 -46.86 32.95
C PHE A 193 24.32 -45.74 33.94
N ILE A 194 25.35 -45.25 34.63
CA ILE A 194 25.28 -44.06 35.48
C ILE A 194 25.90 -42.89 34.73
N VAL A 195 25.03 -42.18 34.01
CA VAL A 195 25.33 -41.11 33.04
C VAL A 195 25.88 -39.81 33.66
N ASN A 196 25.95 -39.70 34.99
CA ASN A 196 26.54 -38.56 35.72
C ASN A 196 26.13 -37.17 35.18
N GLY A 197 24.83 -36.99 34.89
CA GLY A 197 24.26 -35.73 34.39
C GLY A 197 24.23 -35.57 32.86
N GLY A 198 24.63 -36.60 32.10
CA GLY A 198 24.28 -36.70 30.68
C GLY A 198 22.87 -37.27 30.45
N THR A 199 22.46 -37.39 29.18
CA THR A 199 21.24 -38.08 28.76
C THR A 199 21.24 -39.52 29.26
N LEU A 200 20.12 -39.94 29.85
CA LEU A 200 19.91 -41.30 30.36
C LEU A 200 20.14 -42.34 29.24
N ILE A 201 20.70 -43.48 29.62
CA ILE A 201 20.72 -44.71 28.84
C ILE A 201 20.11 -45.76 29.75
N GLU A 202 19.07 -46.45 29.28
CA GLU A 202 18.45 -47.53 30.06
C GLU A 202 19.43 -48.72 30.21
N PRO A 203 19.35 -49.48 31.31
CA PRO A 203 20.13 -50.71 31.45
C PRO A 203 19.81 -51.70 30.33
N ILE A 204 20.84 -52.26 29.71
CA ILE A 204 20.71 -53.29 28.67
C ILE A 204 21.09 -54.65 29.24
N VAL A 205 20.59 -55.71 28.61
CA VAL A 205 21.07 -57.08 28.81
C VAL A 205 21.77 -57.46 27.52
N THR A 206 23.04 -57.87 27.59
CA THR A 206 23.85 -58.27 26.43
C THR A 206 25.09 -59.05 26.87
N SER A 207 25.62 -59.90 26.00
CA SER A 207 26.93 -60.55 26.14
C SER A 207 28.09 -59.63 25.72
N LYS A 208 27.81 -58.56 24.97
CA LYS A 208 28.83 -57.69 24.39
C LYS A 208 28.29 -56.30 24.04
N ILE A 209 29.15 -55.28 24.13
CA ILE A 209 28.88 -53.93 23.63
C ILE A 209 29.92 -53.60 22.56
N GLU A 210 29.54 -53.61 21.28
CA GLU A 210 30.47 -53.34 20.17
C GLU A 210 30.91 -51.86 20.10
N ASP A 211 29.95 -50.93 20.18
CA ASP A 211 30.17 -49.48 20.08
C ASP A 211 30.08 -48.76 21.44
N GLU A 212 30.87 -47.70 21.65
CA GLU A 212 30.81 -46.91 22.90
C GLU A 212 29.41 -46.29 23.11
N PRO A 213 28.65 -46.63 24.18
CA PRO A 213 27.27 -46.17 24.36
C PRO A 213 27.15 -44.65 24.44
N LYS A 214 26.32 -44.08 23.57
CA LYS A 214 26.26 -42.63 23.32
C LYS A 214 25.37 -41.92 24.32
N THR A 215 25.99 -41.25 25.30
CA THR A 215 25.34 -40.25 26.18
C THR A 215 25.86 -38.86 25.83
N SER A 216 25.06 -37.81 26.07
CA SER A 216 25.42 -36.42 25.80
C SER A 216 25.11 -35.51 27.00
N ARG A 217 25.93 -34.48 27.24
CA ARG A 217 25.73 -33.52 28.33
C ARG A 217 26.03 -32.10 27.84
N LYS A 218 25.01 -31.23 27.82
CA LYS A 218 25.16 -29.85 27.31
C LYS A 218 26.26 -29.10 28.07
N GLY A 219 27.26 -28.59 27.34
CA GLY A 219 28.42 -27.88 27.89
C GLY A 219 29.56 -28.75 28.42
N TYR A 220 29.55 -30.06 28.16
CA TYR A 220 30.61 -30.99 28.59
C TYR A 220 31.02 -31.93 27.45
N THR A 221 32.31 -32.23 27.36
CA THR A 221 32.87 -33.26 26.48
C THR A 221 32.83 -34.61 27.19
N PHE A 222 32.38 -35.64 26.47
CA PHE A 222 32.36 -37.00 26.97
C PHE A 222 33.77 -37.60 26.91
N LEU A 223 34.32 -38.00 28.06
CA LEU A 223 35.64 -38.65 28.14
C LEU A 223 35.56 -40.19 28.11
N GLY A 224 34.36 -40.72 27.90
CA GLY A 224 34.06 -42.16 27.83
C GLY A 224 33.57 -42.77 29.15
N TRP A 225 33.27 -44.07 29.09
CA TRP A 225 32.79 -44.86 30.23
C TRP A 225 33.92 -45.40 31.12
N TYR A 226 33.63 -45.57 32.41
CA TYR A 226 34.54 -46.10 33.43
C TYR A 226 33.83 -47.13 34.30
N PHE A 227 34.53 -48.15 34.79
CA PHE A 227 33.95 -49.17 35.67
C PHE A 227 33.76 -48.69 37.13
N ASP A 228 34.29 -47.53 37.49
CA ASP A 228 34.30 -47.03 38.87
C ASP A 228 33.95 -45.54 39.00
N LYS A 229 33.36 -45.18 40.16
CA LYS A 229 32.92 -43.81 40.51
C LYS A 229 34.05 -42.79 40.69
N SER A 230 35.30 -43.24 40.82
CA SER A 230 36.49 -42.39 40.87
C SER A 230 37.13 -42.18 39.50
N PHE A 231 36.57 -42.77 38.43
CA PHE A 231 37.05 -42.68 37.06
C PHE A 231 38.52 -43.10 36.88
N SER A 232 38.91 -44.20 37.55
CA SER A 232 40.26 -44.75 37.53
C SER A 232 40.48 -45.82 36.44
N SER A 233 39.46 -46.63 36.15
CA SER A 233 39.48 -47.71 35.15
C SER A 233 38.52 -47.38 34.01
N LYS A 234 39.07 -46.96 32.85
CA LYS A 234 38.27 -46.63 31.66
C LYS A 234 37.88 -47.91 30.91
N ALA A 235 36.62 -48.00 30.47
CA ALA A 235 36.17 -49.00 29.52
C ALA A 235 36.69 -48.70 28.09
N SER A 236 36.90 -49.76 27.32
CA SER A 236 37.27 -49.71 25.91
C SER A 236 36.31 -50.58 25.13
N PHE A 237 35.79 -50.08 24.01
CA PHE A 237 34.85 -50.79 23.15
C PHE A 237 35.57 -51.23 21.86
N PRO A 238 35.26 -52.42 21.30
CA PRO A 238 34.25 -53.36 21.75
C PRO A 238 34.58 -54.00 23.12
N LEU A 239 33.54 -54.16 23.94
CA LEU A 239 33.62 -54.62 25.33
C LEU A 239 32.82 -55.91 25.49
N GLU A 240 33.52 -57.03 25.68
CA GLU A 240 32.92 -58.29 26.10
C GLU A 240 32.35 -58.15 27.53
N ILE A 241 31.14 -58.67 27.76
CA ILE A 241 30.46 -58.66 29.06
C ILE A 241 30.39 -60.09 29.58
N THR A 242 30.96 -60.35 30.76
CA THR A 242 31.05 -61.70 31.36
C THR A 242 30.42 -61.80 32.74
N GLU A 243 29.85 -60.71 33.24
CA GLU A 243 29.10 -60.59 34.49
C GLU A 243 28.28 -59.28 34.47
N ASP A 244 27.33 -59.11 35.40
CA ASP A 244 26.56 -57.87 35.54
C ASP A 244 27.49 -56.71 35.96
N ILE A 245 27.49 -55.60 35.19
CA ILE A 245 28.37 -54.45 35.45
C ILE A 245 27.62 -53.11 35.50
N THR A 246 28.28 -52.08 36.04
CA THR A 246 27.81 -50.70 35.98
C THR A 246 28.89 -49.78 35.44
N LEU A 247 28.57 -49.03 34.40
CA LEU A 247 29.46 -48.07 33.75
C LEU A 247 29.11 -46.64 34.15
N TYR A 248 30.13 -45.83 34.41
CA TYR A 248 30.06 -44.45 34.88
C TYR A 248 30.58 -43.48 33.82
N ALA A 249 29.74 -42.54 33.38
CA ALA A 249 30.12 -41.57 32.36
C ALA A 249 31.07 -40.51 32.95
N LYS A 250 32.23 -40.28 32.34
CA LYS A 250 33.14 -39.18 32.71
C LYS A 250 32.94 -37.98 31.79
N TRP A 251 32.90 -36.80 32.40
CA TRP A 251 32.64 -35.53 31.73
C TRP A 251 33.76 -34.53 32.02
N GLU A 252 34.24 -33.84 30.99
CA GLU A 252 35.08 -32.64 31.12
C GLU A 252 34.24 -31.42 30.74
N LYS A 253 34.30 -30.34 31.51
CA LYS A 253 33.49 -29.15 31.22
C LYS A 253 34.13 -28.36 30.07
N ASN A 254 33.34 -28.02 29.06
CA ASN A 254 33.84 -27.30 27.90
C ASN A 254 34.24 -25.88 28.32
N THR A 255 35.48 -25.49 28.03
CA THR A 255 35.93 -24.10 28.15
C THR A 255 36.13 -23.51 26.77
N TYR A 256 35.63 -22.30 26.61
CA TYR A 256 35.56 -21.58 25.35
C TYR A 256 36.45 -20.34 25.41
N ASP A 257 36.99 -19.95 24.25
CA ASP A 257 37.82 -18.76 24.14
C ASP A 257 36.92 -17.53 24.12
N VAL A 258 37.09 -16.64 25.11
CA VAL A 258 36.43 -15.34 25.18
C VAL A 258 37.44 -14.27 24.75
N HIS A 259 37.16 -13.64 23.62
CA HIS A 259 37.88 -12.46 23.15
C HIS A 259 37.20 -11.19 23.67
N PHE A 260 37.97 -10.17 24.03
CA PHE A 260 37.46 -8.87 24.45
C PHE A 260 37.88 -7.78 23.45
N GLU A 261 36.96 -7.40 22.55
CA GLU A 261 37.19 -6.25 21.67
C GLU A 261 36.96 -4.96 22.46
N LEU A 262 38.04 -4.20 22.62
CA LEU A 262 38.13 -3.03 23.49
C LEU A 262 37.97 -1.70 22.76
N TYR A 263 38.05 -1.67 21.43
CA TYR A 263 37.96 -0.46 20.59
C TYR A 263 38.82 0.71 21.12
N GLY A 264 40.09 0.42 21.44
CA GLY A 264 41.06 1.37 21.99
C GLY A 264 41.02 1.54 23.52
N GLY A 265 40.16 0.81 24.23
CA GLY A 265 40.24 0.65 25.68
C GLY A 265 41.40 -0.28 26.13
N ARG A 266 41.60 -0.36 27.45
CA ARG A 266 42.66 -1.15 28.10
C ARG A 266 42.23 -1.70 29.46
N GLY A 267 42.91 -2.73 29.95
CA GLY A 267 42.76 -3.25 31.32
C GLY A 267 42.01 -4.59 31.46
N VAL A 268 41.51 -5.14 30.36
CA VAL A 268 40.94 -6.49 30.25
C VAL A 268 41.70 -7.25 29.17
N SER A 269 41.73 -8.58 29.25
CA SER A 269 42.43 -9.45 28.30
C SER A 269 41.69 -10.77 28.09
N ASP A 270 41.82 -11.33 26.90
CA ASP A 270 41.26 -12.62 26.50
C ASP A 270 41.55 -13.74 27.50
N LEU A 271 40.60 -14.65 27.65
CA LEU A 271 40.67 -15.77 28.59
C LEU A 271 39.86 -16.96 28.09
N LYS A 272 40.21 -18.17 28.55
CA LYS A 272 39.47 -19.39 28.25
C LYS A 272 38.68 -19.82 29.48
N THR A 273 37.36 -19.83 29.39
CA THR A 273 36.47 -20.12 30.53
C THR A 273 35.17 -20.76 30.07
N ASP A 274 34.37 -21.22 31.03
CA ASP A 274 32.98 -21.62 30.84
C ASP A 274 31.97 -20.60 31.42
N ARG A 275 32.45 -19.62 32.19
CA ARG A 275 31.64 -18.61 32.89
C ARG A 275 32.48 -17.40 33.32
N ILE A 276 31.86 -16.23 33.40
CA ILE A 276 32.46 -14.98 33.92
C ILE A 276 31.55 -14.44 35.03
N GLU A 277 31.97 -14.52 36.30
CA GLU A 277 31.08 -14.21 37.43
C GLU A 277 30.82 -12.70 37.65
N THR A 278 31.75 -11.83 37.22
CA THR A 278 31.68 -10.38 37.44
C THR A 278 32.07 -9.63 36.19
N GLU A 279 31.34 -8.55 35.86
CA GLU A 279 31.62 -7.70 34.70
C GLU A 279 33.08 -7.18 34.71
N PRO A 280 33.90 -7.48 33.70
CA PRO A 280 35.22 -6.89 33.56
C PRO A 280 35.11 -5.38 33.29
N LEU A 281 35.88 -4.56 33.99
CA LEU A 281 35.82 -3.10 33.88
C LEU A 281 37.08 -2.55 33.16
N PRO A 282 37.05 -2.40 31.83
CA PRO A 282 38.12 -1.73 31.09
C PRO A 282 38.10 -0.22 31.33
N THR A 283 39.16 0.46 30.88
CA THR A 283 39.28 1.93 30.89
C THR A 283 39.65 2.45 29.50
N LYS A 284 39.16 3.64 29.14
CA LYS A 284 39.49 4.34 27.89
C LYS A 284 39.51 5.84 28.18
N ASP A 285 40.63 6.49 27.89
CA ASP A 285 40.84 7.88 28.30
C ASP A 285 39.90 8.82 27.52
N GLY A 286 39.08 9.60 28.24
CA GLY A 286 38.04 10.45 27.66
C GLY A 286 36.69 9.77 27.40
N TYR A 287 36.47 8.53 27.84
CA TYR A 287 35.22 7.79 27.64
C TYR A 287 34.71 7.12 28.93
N THR A 288 33.40 6.94 29.02
CA THR A 288 32.71 6.14 30.03
C THR A 288 32.38 4.77 29.47
N PHE A 289 32.61 3.71 30.27
CA PHE A 289 32.27 2.34 29.89
C PHE A 289 30.79 2.07 30.16
N LEU A 290 30.04 1.68 29.13
CA LEU A 290 28.60 1.37 29.25
C LEU A 290 28.32 -0.12 29.50
N GLY A 291 29.31 -1.00 29.34
CA GLY A 291 29.20 -2.45 29.53
C GLY A 291 29.56 -3.25 28.28
N TRP A 292 29.59 -4.58 28.42
CA TRP A 292 29.85 -5.51 27.33
C TRP A 292 28.59 -5.87 26.53
N TYR A 293 28.76 -6.13 25.24
CA TYR A 293 27.71 -6.56 24.31
C TYR A 293 28.14 -7.82 23.56
N LEU A 294 27.18 -8.62 23.09
CA LEU A 294 27.43 -9.89 22.39
C LEU A 294 27.68 -9.70 20.88
N ASP A 295 27.38 -8.51 20.36
CA ASP A 295 27.54 -8.13 18.96
C ASP A 295 28.16 -6.72 18.81
N SER A 296 28.77 -6.46 17.65
CA SER A 296 29.46 -5.20 17.35
C SER A 296 28.54 -4.03 16.95
N ALA A 297 27.23 -4.27 16.81
CA ALA A 297 26.22 -3.21 16.66
C ALA A 297 25.63 -2.79 18.03
N TYR A 298 26.03 -3.45 19.11
CA TYR A 298 25.58 -3.24 20.48
C TYR A 298 24.06 -3.45 20.68
N SER A 299 23.50 -4.45 20.01
CA SER A 299 22.08 -4.80 20.10
C SER A 299 21.74 -5.62 21.35
N GLU A 300 22.57 -6.60 21.73
CA GLU A 300 22.37 -7.46 22.91
C GLU A 300 23.44 -7.20 23.97
N LYS A 301 23.04 -6.69 25.14
CA LYS A 301 23.95 -6.42 26.25
C LYS A 301 24.23 -7.70 27.05
N ALA A 302 25.51 -8.00 27.28
CA ALA A 302 25.91 -9.08 28.17
C ALA A 302 25.44 -8.80 29.61
N SER A 303 24.91 -9.83 30.28
CA SER A 303 24.57 -9.78 31.70
C SER A 303 25.53 -10.67 32.49
N PHE A 304 26.01 -10.17 33.63
CA PHE A 304 26.94 -10.87 34.49
C PHE A 304 26.23 -11.30 35.79
N PRO A 305 26.41 -12.55 36.26
CA PRO A 305 27.36 -13.55 35.78
C PRO A 305 26.97 -14.18 34.43
N PHE A 306 27.93 -14.26 33.51
CA PHE A 306 27.73 -14.65 32.11
C PHE A 306 28.20 -16.08 31.86
N ASP A 307 27.30 -16.98 31.44
CA ASP A 307 27.63 -18.37 31.08
C ASP A 307 28.10 -18.45 29.62
N VAL A 308 29.32 -18.95 29.41
CA VAL A 308 29.95 -19.04 28.09
C VAL A 308 29.64 -20.40 27.48
N THR A 309 28.91 -20.41 26.35
CA THR A 309 28.40 -21.65 25.72
C THR A 309 29.02 -21.97 24.35
N GLY A 310 29.88 -21.08 23.86
CA GLY A 310 30.64 -21.18 22.61
C GLY A 310 31.79 -20.17 22.63
N ASN A 311 32.74 -20.26 21.69
CA ASN A 311 33.75 -19.22 21.52
C ASN A 311 33.06 -17.91 21.11
N ILE A 312 33.40 -16.80 21.77
CA ILE A 312 32.65 -15.54 21.67
C ILE A 312 33.57 -14.33 21.77
N THR A 313 33.22 -13.25 21.07
CA THR A 313 33.78 -11.92 21.30
C THR A 313 32.79 -11.10 22.12
N LEU A 314 33.25 -10.51 23.21
CA LEU A 314 32.51 -9.48 23.93
C LEU A 314 33.00 -8.11 23.48
N TYR A 315 32.07 -7.24 23.11
CA TYR A 315 32.34 -5.91 22.54
C TYR A 315 32.14 -4.82 23.58
N ALA A 316 33.18 -4.01 23.82
CA ALA A 316 33.13 -2.93 24.80
C ALA A 316 32.38 -1.70 24.25
N LYS A 317 31.21 -1.38 24.83
CA LYS A 317 30.50 -0.14 24.47
C LYS A 317 31.04 1.04 25.27
N TRP A 318 31.35 2.13 24.56
CA TRP A 318 31.91 3.36 25.10
C TRP A 318 31.03 4.55 24.76
N GLU A 319 30.83 5.44 25.74
CA GLU A 319 30.24 6.78 25.56
C GLU A 319 31.36 7.80 25.72
N LYS A 320 31.47 8.80 24.84
CA LYS A 320 32.53 9.82 24.96
C LYS A 320 32.12 10.83 26.04
N ASN A 321 33.06 11.19 26.92
CA ASN A 321 32.76 12.09 28.03
C ASN A 321 32.53 13.51 27.51
N THR A 322 31.36 14.08 27.79
CA THR A 322 31.03 15.45 27.41
C THR A 322 31.29 16.43 28.55
N TYR A 323 31.84 17.60 28.22
CA TYR A 323 32.28 18.63 29.15
C TYR A 323 31.51 19.92 28.92
N ASP A 324 31.37 20.72 29.97
CA ASP A 324 30.62 21.97 29.89
C ASP A 324 31.50 23.05 29.22
N VAL A 325 31.04 23.57 28.07
CA VAL A 325 31.65 24.68 27.34
C VAL A 325 30.83 25.94 27.60
N HIS A 326 31.44 26.90 28.27
CA HIS A 326 30.87 28.22 28.50
C HIS A 326 31.32 29.19 27.41
N PHE A 327 30.42 30.05 26.91
CA PHE A 327 30.73 31.06 25.90
C PHE A 327 30.58 32.48 26.47
N GLU A 328 31.70 33.16 26.72
CA GLU A 328 31.69 34.59 27.06
C GLU A 328 31.63 35.41 25.77
N LEU A 329 30.46 36.01 25.55
CA LEU A 329 30.08 36.70 24.31
C LEU A 329 30.42 38.20 24.31
N TYR A 330 30.75 38.79 25.45
CA TYR A 330 30.98 40.24 25.62
C TYR A 330 29.90 41.11 24.95
N GLY A 331 28.63 40.74 25.15
CA GLY A 331 27.46 41.43 24.59
C GLY A 331 27.01 40.96 23.20
N GLY A 332 27.62 39.90 22.64
CA GLY A 332 27.04 39.15 21.52
C GLY A 332 25.91 38.20 21.95
N THR A 333 25.31 37.54 20.96
CA THR A 333 24.20 36.59 21.04
C THR A 333 24.39 35.46 19.99
N GLY A 334 23.41 34.57 19.83
CA GLY A 334 23.39 33.54 18.78
C GLY A 334 24.12 32.23 19.12
N VAL A 335 24.98 32.23 20.13
CA VAL A 335 25.61 31.03 20.71
C VAL A 335 25.24 30.95 22.19
N SER A 336 25.19 29.74 22.74
CA SER A 336 24.83 29.44 24.13
C SER A 336 25.64 28.28 24.67
N ASP A 337 25.88 28.28 25.99
CA ASP A 337 26.57 27.20 26.69
C ASP A 337 26.03 25.81 26.31
N LEU A 338 26.95 24.88 26.04
CA LEU A 338 26.61 23.53 25.59
C LEU A 338 27.55 22.49 26.23
N LYS A 339 27.09 21.24 26.28
CA LYS A 339 27.87 20.13 26.85
C LYS A 339 28.29 19.18 25.74
N THR A 340 29.59 19.14 25.43
CA THR A 340 30.13 18.34 24.32
C THR A 340 31.54 17.82 24.62
N ASP A 341 31.94 16.81 23.89
CA ASP A 341 33.31 16.29 23.79
C ASP A 341 34.11 16.93 22.63
N ARG A 342 33.42 17.58 21.68
CA ARG A 342 34.01 18.15 20.45
C ARG A 342 33.10 19.22 19.84
N ILE A 343 33.70 20.22 19.19
CA ILE A 343 32.98 21.23 18.39
C ILE A 343 33.56 21.16 16.97
N GLU A 344 32.76 20.72 15.99
CA GLU A 344 33.22 20.49 14.61
C GLU A 344 33.49 21.79 13.85
N THR A 345 32.50 22.68 13.80
CA THR A 345 32.55 23.98 13.12
C THR A 345 32.69 25.11 14.13
N GLU A 346 33.38 26.20 13.79
CA GLU A 346 33.48 27.38 14.66
C GLU A 346 32.07 27.97 14.88
N PRO A 347 31.53 28.01 16.12
CA PRO A 347 30.23 28.63 16.38
C PRO A 347 30.33 30.12 16.07
N ILE A 348 29.42 30.66 15.26
CA ILE A 348 29.44 32.06 14.84
C ILE A 348 28.40 32.86 15.64
N PRO A 349 28.77 33.51 16.76
CA PRO A 349 27.89 34.43 17.45
C PRO A 349 27.71 35.71 16.62
N THR A 350 26.61 36.42 16.89
CA THR A 350 26.34 37.75 16.31
C THR A 350 26.49 38.84 17.36
N LYS A 351 26.98 40.01 16.99
CA LYS A 351 26.98 41.21 17.85
C LYS A 351 26.73 42.44 17.00
N GLU A 352 25.74 43.24 17.39
CA GLU A 352 25.29 44.38 16.59
C GLU A 352 26.43 45.39 16.38
N GLY A 353 26.83 45.58 15.13
CA GLY A 353 27.94 46.47 14.75
C GLY A 353 29.35 45.88 14.90
N TYR A 354 29.52 44.56 15.05
CA TYR A 354 30.84 43.94 15.19
C TYR A 354 31.00 42.67 14.32
N THR A 355 32.20 42.47 13.78
CA THR A 355 32.64 41.24 13.11
C THR A 355 33.25 40.28 14.14
N PHE A 356 32.90 39.01 14.02
CA PHE A 356 33.46 37.96 14.87
C PHE A 356 34.85 37.53 14.35
N LEU A 357 35.89 37.69 15.18
CA LEU A 357 37.27 37.29 14.85
C LEU A 357 37.64 35.87 15.33
N GLY A 358 36.66 35.12 15.85
CA GLY A 358 36.81 33.77 16.37
C GLY A 358 36.98 33.67 17.89
N TRP A 359 36.96 32.44 18.39
CA TRP A 359 37.06 32.12 19.81
C TRP A 359 38.50 32.06 20.33
N TYR A 360 38.69 32.38 21.61
CA TYR A 360 39.97 32.33 22.32
C TYR A 360 39.80 31.64 23.69
N PHE A 361 40.85 31.02 24.21
CA PHE A 361 40.84 30.38 25.54
C PHE A 361 41.14 31.36 26.69
N ASP A 362 41.36 32.64 26.40
CA ASP A 362 41.76 33.66 27.37
C ASP A 362 41.20 35.05 27.05
N GLU A 363 40.90 35.81 28.11
CA GLU A 363 40.39 37.20 28.05
C GLU A 363 41.36 38.21 27.40
N SER A 364 42.65 37.85 27.26
CA SER A 364 43.64 38.70 26.58
C SER A 364 43.76 38.41 25.08
N PHE A 365 42.94 37.49 24.55
CA PHE A 365 42.91 37.06 23.15
C PHE A 365 44.29 36.63 22.62
N SER A 366 45.07 35.94 23.44
CA SER A 366 46.44 35.51 23.13
C SER A 366 46.52 34.07 22.59
N SER A 367 45.55 33.22 22.94
CA SER A 367 45.47 31.80 22.60
C SER A 367 44.18 31.52 21.83
N LYS A 368 44.18 31.77 20.50
CA LYS A 368 43.02 31.51 19.64
C LYS A 368 42.69 30.00 19.61
N ALA A 369 41.41 29.67 19.68
CA ALA A 369 40.91 28.34 19.39
C ALA A 369 40.98 28.03 17.88
N SER A 370 41.12 26.75 17.55
CA SER A 370 41.11 26.24 16.18
C SER A 370 40.06 25.14 16.08
N PHE A 371 39.16 25.25 15.11
CA PHE A 371 38.11 24.26 14.86
C PHE A 371 38.52 23.31 13.71
N PRO A 372 38.19 22.01 13.78
CA PRO A 372 37.43 21.34 14.85
C PRO A 372 38.21 21.25 16.17
N LEU A 373 37.52 21.50 17.28
CA LEU A 373 38.07 21.57 18.63
C LEU A 373 37.66 20.35 19.46
N GLU A 374 38.63 19.53 19.87
CA GLU A 374 38.43 18.52 20.92
C GLU A 374 38.30 19.19 22.30
N VAL A 375 37.26 18.83 23.05
CA VAL A 375 37.01 19.32 24.40
C VAL A 375 37.36 18.20 25.39
N THR A 376 38.42 18.40 26.17
CA THR A 376 38.98 17.37 27.09
C THR A 376 38.78 17.70 28.58
N GLY A 377 37.96 18.71 28.86
CA GLY A 377 37.69 19.28 30.18
C GLY A 377 36.73 20.46 30.04
N ASN A 378 36.12 20.91 31.13
CA ASN A 378 35.28 22.11 31.09
C ASN A 378 36.13 23.35 30.75
N ILE A 379 35.64 24.19 29.84
CA ILE A 379 36.35 25.35 29.30
C ILE A 379 35.43 26.56 29.16
N THR A 380 36.03 27.76 29.17
CA THR A 380 35.40 28.98 28.68
C THR A 380 36.04 29.34 27.34
N LEU A 381 35.21 29.69 26.35
CA LEU A 381 35.63 30.30 25.10
C LEU A 381 35.17 31.77 25.10
N TYR A 382 36.11 32.65 24.79
CA TYR A 382 35.94 34.11 24.81
C TYR A 382 35.82 34.64 23.37
N ALA A 383 34.72 35.34 23.08
CA ALA A 383 34.44 35.87 21.75
C ALA A 383 35.28 37.11 21.46
N LYS A 384 36.15 37.06 20.43
CA LYS A 384 36.84 38.26 19.96
C LYS A 384 36.01 38.99 18.91
N TRP A 385 35.89 40.29 19.09
CA TRP A 385 35.13 41.18 18.23
C TRP A 385 36.01 42.27 17.64
N GLU A 386 35.78 42.59 16.37
CA GLU A 386 36.25 43.80 15.70
C GLU A 386 35.05 44.71 15.43
N GLU A 387 35.15 46.01 15.68
CA GLU A 387 34.04 46.92 15.40
C GLU A 387 33.89 47.07 13.88
N ASN A 388 32.65 46.93 13.38
CA ASN A 388 32.38 47.07 11.96
C ASN A 388 32.52 48.54 11.56
N GLU A 389 33.69 48.92 11.05
CA GLU A 389 33.79 50.08 10.17
C GLU A 389 32.93 49.78 8.93
N LEU A 390 31.66 50.20 8.98
CA LEU A 390 30.74 50.26 7.84
C LEU A 390 31.26 51.31 6.85
N ALA A 391 32.33 50.95 6.14
CA ALA A 391 33.01 51.76 5.15
C ALA A 391 32.18 51.84 3.85
N GLY A 392 31.07 52.57 3.93
CA GLY A 392 30.21 52.94 2.80
C GLY A 392 28.77 52.46 2.91
N ILE A 393 28.50 51.29 3.50
CA ILE A 393 27.15 50.71 3.51
C ILE A 393 26.27 51.35 4.58
N THR A 394 25.07 51.79 4.18
CA THR A 394 24.04 52.35 5.05
C THR A 394 22.74 51.56 4.92
N PHE A 395 22.03 51.39 6.04
CA PHE A 395 20.75 50.69 6.11
C PHE A 395 19.65 51.66 6.56
N THR A 396 18.45 51.54 5.99
CA THR A 396 17.26 52.31 6.40
C THR A 396 16.12 51.36 6.75
N VAL A 397 15.65 51.41 7.99
CA VAL A 397 14.47 50.67 8.46
C VAL A 397 13.32 51.63 8.75
N ASP A 398 12.08 51.19 8.55
CA ASP A 398 10.87 51.94 8.93
C ASP A 398 10.34 51.55 10.32
N GLY A 399 9.38 52.32 10.82
CA GLY A 399 8.78 52.13 12.15
C GLY A 399 7.99 50.83 12.34
N SER A 400 7.79 50.02 11.30
CA SER A 400 7.25 48.66 11.42
C SER A 400 8.35 47.61 11.66
N GLY A 401 9.58 47.89 11.23
CA GLY A 401 10.70 46.95 11.14
C GLY A 401 11.04 46.51 9.71
N LEU A 402 10.49 47.18 8.69
CA LEU A 402 10.78 46.89 7.28
C LEU A 402 12.09 47.56 6.84
N LEU A 403 13.06 46.79 6.35
CA LEU A 403 14.29 47.30 5.76
C LEU A 403 13.99 47.83 4.35
N THR A 404 14.00 49.15 4.19
CA THR A 404 13.48 49.87 3.01
C THR A 404 14.55 50.40 2.06
N ALA A 405 15.81 50.52 2.50
CA ALA A 405 16.95 50.81 1.63
C ALA A 405 18.26 50.23 2.19
N VAL A 406 19.14 49.79 1.29
CA VAL A 406 20.56 49.53 1.56
C VAL A 406 21.37 50.23 0.47
N GLU A 407 22.23 51.17 0.85
CA GLU A 407 23.07 51.94 -0.08
C GLU A 407 24.55 51.59 0.13
N GLY A 408 25.43 51.98 -0.81
CA GLY A 408 26.90 51.89 -0.65
C GLY A 408 27.56 50.55 -1.02
N ILE A 409 26.79 49.52 -1.38
CA ILE A 409 27.29 48.23 -1.88
C ILE A 409 28.12 48.46 -3.15
N SER A 410 29.33 47.89 -3.22
CA SER A 410 30.32 48.17 -4.27
C SER A 410 31.33 47.02 -4.43
N GLU A 411 32.17 47.06 -5.47
CA GLU A 411 33.23 46.05 -5.71
C GLU A 411 34.16 45.84 -4.50
N THR A 412 34.34 46.87 -3.67
CA THR A 412 35.16 46.84 -2.44
C THR A 412 34.36 46.60 -1.17
N ASN A 413 33.03 46.54 -1.24
CA ASN A 413 32.13 46.30 -0.12
C ASN A 413 30.91 45.53 -0.64
N SER A 414 31.16 44.25 -0.94
CA SER A 414 30.27 43.33 -1.67
C SER A 414 29.58 42.29 -0.79
N GLU A 415 29.91 42.25 0.51
CA GLU A 415 29.42 41.28 1.48
C GLU A 415 28.51 42.01 2.46
N VAL A 416 27.21 41.73 2.41
CA VAL A 416 26.20 42.46 3.18
C VAL A 416 25.70 41.60 4.33
N ILE A 417 26.03 42.00 5.56
CA ILE A 417 25.41 41.47 6.77
C ILE A 417 24.29 42.42 7.16
N ILE A 418 23.04 41.97 7.08
CA ILE A 418 21.89 42.76 7.56
C ILE A 418 21.95 42.81 9.10
N PRO A 419 21.98 44.01 9.72
CA PRO A 419 22.00 44.11 11.17
C PRO A 419 20.60 43.83 11.74
N SER A 420 20.55 43.20 12.93
CA SER A 420 19.31 42.89 13.66
C SER A 420 18.52 44.14 14.05
N GLN A 421 19.18 45.29 14.21
CA GLN A 421 18.54 46.59 14.39
C GLN A 421 19.23 47.66 13.55
N VAL A 422 18.49 48.72 13.24
CA VAL A 422 18.99 49.94 12.62
C VAL A 422 18.44 51.12 13.40
N ASN A 423 19.32 51.98 13.94
CA ASN A 423 18.94 53.11 14.80
C ASN A 423 18.02 52.74 15.99
N GLY A 424 18.19 51.55 16.58
CA GLY A 424 17.37 51.04 17.68
C GLY A 424 15.97 50.55 17.29
N GLN A 425 15.69 50.39 15.99
CA GLN A 425 14.50 49.74 15.47
C GLN A 425 14.89 48.36 14.93
N ALA A 426 14.26 47.30 15.44
CA ALA A 426 14.54 45.94 15.01
C ALA A 426 14.10 45.70 13.56
N VAL A 427 14.99 45.14 12.75
CA VAL A 427 14.66 44.64 11.42
C VAL A 427 13.86 43.35 11.58
N LYS A 428 12.75 43.24 10.83
CA LYS A 428 11.81 42.10 10.85
C LYS A 428 11.46 41.60 9.47
N GLN A 429 11.68 42.41 8.43
CA GLN A 429 11.38 42.04 7.06
C GLN A 429 12.31 42.78 6.09
N ILE A 430 12.74 42.09 5.04
CA ILE A 430 13.43 42.65 3.89
C ILE A 430 12.41 43.30 2.93
N GLY A 431 12.69 44.52 2.49
CA GLY A 431 11.87 45.25 1.53
C GLY A 431 11.74 44.53 0.17
N GLN A 432 10.64 44.82 -0.52
CA GLN A 432 10.48 44.46 -1.93
C GLN A 432 11.63 45.06 -2.78
N ASP A 433 12.12 44.30 -3.76
CA ASP A 433 13.14 44.72 -4.74
C ASP A 433 14.45 45.26 -4.11
N LEU A 434 14.72 45.02 -2.82
CA LEU A 434 15.70 45.78 -2.02
C LEU A 434 17.15 45.77 -2.56
N PHE A 435 17.62 44.62 -3.05
CA PHE A 435 18.93 44.47 -3.69
C PHE A 435 18.80 44.25 -5.20
N ARG A 436 17.62 44.47 -5.80
CA ARG A 436 17.34 44.05 -7.17
C ARG A 436 18.29 44.69 -8.20
N ASP A 437 18.70 43.89 -9.18
CA ASP A 437 19.68 44.20 -10.23
C ASP A 437 21.06 44.66 -9.70
N ASN A 438 21.43 44.36 -8.44
CA ASN A 438 22.70 44.79 -7.87
C ASN A 438 23.89 43.98 -8.45
N PRO A 439 24.87 44.64 -9.11
CA PRO A 439 25.96 43.96 -9.80
C PRO A 439 27.15 43.63 -8.87
N TYR A 440 27.14 44.06 -7.61
CA TYR A 440 28.27 43.98 -6.69
C TYR A 440 28.02 43.09 -5.47
N LEU A 441 26.76 42.80 -5.13
CA LEU A 441 26.42 41.91 -4.02
C LEU A 441 26.93 40.49 -4.31
N ARG A 442 27.85 39.99 -3.47
CA ARG A 442 28.47 38.64 -3.56
C ARG A 442 28.06 37.71 -2.42
N LYS A 443 27.93 38.23 -1.19
CA LYS A 443 27.35 37.50 -0.05
C LYS A 443 26.24 38.32 0.60
N LEU A 444 25.16 37.66 1.02
CA LEU A 444 24.11 38.25 1.84
C LEU A 444 23.83 37.39 3.09
N SER A 445 24.07 37.94 4.27
CA SER A 445 23.74 37.30 5.56
C SER A 445 22.49 37.94 6.16
N ILE A 446 21.46 37.12 6.46
CA ILE A 446 20.18 37.59 6.97
C ILE A 446 19.96 37.03 8.39
N PRO A 447 19.73 37.87 9.42
CA PRO A 447 19.63 37.40 10.79
C PRO A 447 18.27 36.71 11.07
N ASP A 448 18.27 35.81 12.06
CA ASP A 448 17.08 35.08 12.48
C ASP A 448 15.89 35.98 12.86
N GLY A 449 14.70 35.55 12.46
CA GLY A 449 13.44 36.29 12.68
C GLY A 449 13.14 37.38 11.64
N VAL A 450 14.01 37.59 10.64
CA VAL A 450 13.73 38.48 9.50
C VAL A 450 13.05 37.73 8.36
N SER A 451 11.87 38.19 7.95
CA SER A 451 11.16 37.66 6.77
C SER A 451 11.77 38.15 5.46
N LEU A 452 11.79 37.28 4.44
CA LEU A 452 12.28 37.62 3.10
C LEU A 452 11.35 38.58 2.34
N GLY A 453 11.89 39.29 1.36
CA GLY A 453 11.17 40.27 0.53
C GLY A 453 10.85 39.75 -0.88
N TYR A 454 9.71 40.16 -1.44
CA TYR A 454 9.36 39.92 -2.85
C TYR A 454 10.45 40.48 -3.78
N ARG A 455 10.99 39.65 -4.68
CA ARG A 455 12.12 39.98 -5.58
C ARG A 455 13.40 40.49 -4.91
N MET A 456 13.62 40.23 -3.62
CA MET A 456 14.66 40.92 -2.84
C MET A 456 16.07 40.90 -3.46
N CYS A 457 16.46 39.83 -4.15
CA CYS A 457 17.74 39.69 -4.86
C CYS A 457 17.57 39.34 -6.36
N SER A 458 16.40 39.60 -6.97
CA SER A 458 16.19 39.46 -8.41
C SER A 458 17.31 40.17 -9.20
N GLY A 459 17.85 39.54 -10.24
CA GLY A 459 18.93 40.10 -11.06
C GLY A 459 20.31 40.24 -10.39
N CYS A 460 20.52 39.74 -9.17
CA CYS A 460 21.83 39.77 -8.48
C CYS A 460 22.81 38.73 -9.07
N ALA A 461 23.23 38.93 -10.33
CA ALA A 461 24.04 37.97 -11.07
C ALA A 461 25.41 37.64 -10.43
N SER A 462 25.91 38.52 -9.55
CA SER A 462 27.17 38.37 -8.80
C SER A 462 27.01 37.68 -7.43
N LEU A 463 25.78 37.37 -7.00
CA LEU A 463 25.51 36.75 -5.69
C LEU A 463 25.99 35.30 -5.71
N GLU A 464 26.95 34.98 -4.85
CA GLU A 464 27.60 33.67 -4.73
C GLU A 464 27.07 32.89 -3.51
N GLU A 465 26.67 33.57 -2.43
CA GLU A 465 26.37 32.97 -1.13
C GLU A 465 25.23 33.73 -0.40
N VAL A 466 24.30 32.99 0.22
CA VAL A 466 23.18 33.54 1.01
C VAL A 466 23.01 32.74 2.30
N ASP A 467 23.14 33.39 3.46
CA ASP A 467 22.75 32.79 4.74
C ASP A 467 21.27 33.09 4.99
N LEU A 468 20.41 32.06 4.91
CA LEU A 468 18.97 32.18 5.15
C LEU A 468 18.61 32.12 6.64
N PRO A 469 17.58 32.85 7.11
CA PRO A 469 17.12 32.76 8.49
C PRO A 469 16.51 31.39 8.78
N SER A 470 16.87 30.79 9.91
CA SER A 470 16.61 29.37 10.23
C SER A 470 15.14 28.98 10.38
N GLY A 471 14.25 29.97 10.56
CA GLY A 471 12.83 29.78 10.83
C GLY A 471 11.86 30.23 9.72
N ILE A 472 12.33 30.50 8.49
CA ILE A 472 11.41 30.84 7.40
C ILE A 472 10.62 29.62 6.91
N THR A 473 9.35 29.83 6.56
CA THR A 473 8.47 28.80 5.98
C THR A 473 8.25 28.97 4.48
N VAL A 474 8.68 30.09 3.89
CA VAL A 474 8.44 30.45 2.49
C VAL A 474 9.66 31.15 1.91
N ILE A 475 10.11 30.74 0.72
CA ILE A 475 10.95 31.57 -0.15
C ILE A 475 10.03 32.29 -1.15
N PRO A 476 9.94 33.63 -1.12
CA PRO A 476 8.93 34.38 -1.87
C PRO A 476 9.25 34.49 -3.36
N ASP A 477 8.25 34.91 -4.12
CA ASP A 477 8.27 35.00 -5.57
C ASP A 477 9.48 35.83 -6.07
N TYR A 478 10.18 35.30 -7.08
CA TYR A 478 11.40 35.85 -7.70
C TYR A 478 12.55 36.22 -6.73
N ALA A 479 12.59 35.67 -5.50
CA ALA A 479 13.54 36.10 -4.45
C ALA A 479 15.01 36.14 -4.91
N PHE A 480 15.45 35.10 -5.64
CA PHE A 480 16.80 34.89 -6.16
C PHE A 480 16.80 34.63 -7.67
N GLU A 481 15.80 35.16 -8.38
CA GLU A 481 15.73 35.15 -9.84
C GLU A 481 16.99 35.82 -10.44
N GLY A 482 17.57 35.24 -11.49
CA GLY A 482 18.77 35.74 -12.14
C GLY A 482 20.06 35.68 -11.32
N CYS A 483 20.08 35.03 -10.14
CA CYS A 483 21.28 34.87 -9.30
C CYS A 483 22.25 33.83 -9.88
N ALA A 484 22.82 34.12 -11.05
CA ALA A 484 23.59 33.19 -11.88
C ALA A 484 24.91 32.70 -11.27
N SER A 485 25.41 33.32 -10.20
CA SER A 485 26.62 32.89 -9.47
C SER A 485 26.32 32.06 -8.21
N LEU A 486 25.06 31.94 -7.78
CA LEU A 486 24.65 31.25 -6.56
C LEU A 486 24.61 29.74 -6.82
N ARG A 487 25.67 29.02 -6.46
CA ARG A 487 25.85 27.58 -6.77
C ARG A 487 25.14 26.65 -5.79
N SER A 488 24.94 27.09 -4.56
CA SER A 488 24.36 26.32 -3.47
C SER A 488 23.63 27.23 -2.50
N ILE A 489 22.56 26.73 -1.88
CA ILE A 489 21.86 27.40 -0.79
C ILE A 489 21.38 26.35 0.21
N GLU A 490 21.57 26.57 1.51
CA GLU A 490 21.04 25.68 2.54
C GLU A 490 19.56 26.04 2.80
N LEU A 491 18.65 25.11 2.53
CA LEU A 491 17.22 25.32 2.73
C LEU A 491 16.82 25.03 4.19
N PRO A 492 16.23 25.99 4.92
CA PRO A 492 15.87 25.80 6.32
C PRO A 492 14.87 24.66 6.54
N LYS A 493 15.03 23.92 7.65
CA LYS A 493 14.21 22.74 8.02
C LYS A 493 12.74 23.06 8.36
N THR A 494 12.35 24.33 8.27
CA THR A 494 10.98 24.85 8.42
C THR A 494 10.34 25.24 7.09
N LEU A 495 11.08 25.18 5.97
CA LEU A 495 10.61 25.63 4.66
C LEU A 495 9.49 24.72 4.13
N VAL A 496 8.34 25.31 3.79
CA VAL A 496 7.13 24.62 3.29
C VAL A 496 6.89 24.92 1.81
N GLN A 497 7.19 26.14 1.35
CA GLN A 497 6.93 26.60 -0.02
C GLN A 497 8.14 27.28 -0.67
N ILE A 498 8.43 26.93 -1.93
CA ILE A 498 9.29 27.70 -2.84
C ILE A 498 8.40 28.26 -3.95
N ARG A 499 8.29 29.59 -4.03
CA ARG A 499 7.28 30.26 -4.85
C ARG A 499 7.71 30.58 -6.28
N LEU A 500 6.78 31.18 -7.03
CA LEU A 500 6.87 31.55 -8.44
C LEU A 500 8.23 32.16 -8.80
N GLU A 501 8.94 31.52 -9.72
CA GLU A 501 10.26 31.95 -10.23
C GLU A 501 11.34 32.20 -9.15
N ALA A 502 11.19 31.69 -7.92
CA ALA A 502 12.05 32.04 -6.78
C ALA A 502 13.56 31.87 -7.00
N PHE A 503 13.98 30.90 -7.82
CA PHE A 503 15.36 30.64 -8.24
C PHE A 503 15.53 30.62 -9.77
N SER A 504 14.57 31.17 -10.52
CA SER A 504 14.56 31.18 -12.00
C SER A 504 15.87 31.78 -12.55
N GLY A 505 16.59 31.03 -13.38
CA GLY A 505 17.89 31.44 -13.95
C GLY A 505 19.05 31.53 -12.95
N SER A 506 18.93 30.94 -11.76
CA SER A 506 20.02 30.89 -10.77
C SER A 506 21.15 29.91 -11.15
N GLY A 507 22.29 30.04 -10.48
CA GLY A 507 23.49 29.22 -10.70
C GLY A 507 23.46 27.84 -10.04
N LEU A 508 22.37 27.44 -9.38
CA LEU A 508 22.32 26.30 -8.45
C LEU A 508 22.73 24.98 -9.11
N GLU A 509 23.62 24.23 -8.46
CA GLU A 509 24.16 22.96 -8.94
C GLU A 509 23.38 21.74 -8.40
N SER A 510 22.79 21.86 -7.20
CA SER A 510 22.02 20.81 -6.52
C SER A 510 20.82 21.38 -5.75
N LEU A 511 19.71 20.66 -5.72
CA LEU A 511 18.58 20.88 -4.80
C LEU A 511 18.41 19.68 -3.87
N SER A 512 18.34 19.92 -2.57
CA SER A 512 17.88 18.94 -1.58
C SER A 512 16.73 19.53 -0.77
N ALA A 513 15.54 18.96 -0.93
CA ALA A 513 14.35 19.40 -0.23
C ALA A 513 14.38 18.96 1.25
N PRO A 514 14.15 19.87 2.22
CA PRO A 514 13.84 19.46 3.59
C PRO A 514 12.48 18.76 3.62
N SER A 515 12.26 17.81 4.53
CA SER A 515 11.01 17.02 4.61
C SER A 515 9.74 17.84 4.93
N SER A 516 9.92 19.11 5.33
CA SER A 516 8.87 20.11 5.50
C SER A 516 8.37 20.71 4.18
N LEU A 517 9.16 20.64 3.09
CA LEU A 517 8.83 21.24 1.80
C LEU A 517 7.71 20.45 1.14
N LYS A 518 6.59 21.12 0.82
CA LYS A 518 5.42 20.51 0.17
C LYS A 518 5.19 21.04 -1.22
N GLU A 519 5.44 22.32 -1.46
CA GLU A 519 5.14 22.99 -2.73
C GLU A 519 6.38 23.58 -3.37
N ILE A 520 6.61 23.25 -4.64
CA ILE A 520 7.51 23.98 -5.54
C ILE A 520 6.65 24.55 -6.67
N TRP A 521 6.43 25.86 -6.64
CA TRP A 521 5.50 26.53 -7.56
C TRP A 521 6.05 26.61 -8.99
N SER A 522 5.17 27.02 -9.91
CA SER A 522 5.50 27.17 -11.32
C SER A 522 6.78 27.98 -11.55
N TYR A 523 7.59 27.55 -12.52
CA TYR A 523 8.85 28.17 -12.92
C TYR A 523 9.93 28.32 -11.83
N ALA A 524 9.75 27.77 -10.62
CA ALA A 524 10.62 28.06 -9.45
C ALA A 524 12.12 27.88 -9.70
N PHE A 525 12.53 26.82 -10.43
CA PHE A 525 13.90 26.52 -10.83
C PHE A 525 14.09 26.55 -12.36
N LYS A 526 13.19 27.19 -13.11
CA LYS A 526 13.33 27.32 -14.58
C LYS A 526 14.68 27.95 -14.96
N ASP A 527 15.30 27.47 -16.02
CA ASP A 527 16.60 27.90 -16.53
C ASP A 527 17.76 27.80 -15.51
N CYS A 528 17.62 27.02 -14.42
CA CYS A 528 18.73 26.61 -13.55
C CYS A 528 19.64 25.61 -14.28
N ARG A 529 20.38 26.08 -15.28
CA ARG A 529 21.13 25.24 -16.23
C ARG A 529 22.30 24.49 -15.60
N SER A 530 22.76 24.93 -14.44
CA SER A 530 23.76 24.24 -13.62
C SER A 530 23.19 23.03 -12.85
N LEU A 531 21.87 22.98 -12.63
CA LEU A 531 21.24 22.04 -11.71
C LEU A 531 21.34 20.62 -12.25
N ALA A 532 22.15 19.79 -11.59
CA ALA A 532 22.48 18.43 -12.02
C ALA A 532 21.79 17.36 -11.15
N GLU A 533 21.55 17.68 -9.88
CA GLU A 533 21.00 16.78 -8.86
C GLU A 533 19.78 17.42 -8.18
N VAL A 534 18.69 16.66 -8.03
CA VAL A 534 17.44 17.09 -7.37
C VAL A 534 16.92 15.95 -6.49
N ASP A 535 16.93 16.15 -5.18
CA ASP A 535 16.16 15.39 -4.20
C ASP A 535 14.88 16.17 -3.83
N LEU A 536 13.72 15.56 -4.10
CA LEU A 536 12.39 16.12 -3.83
C LEU A 536 11.84 15.73 -2.46
N ASN A 537 12.45 14.76 -1.77
CA ASN A 537 12.02 14.29 -0.46
C ASN A 537 10.50 14.02 -0.39
N GLU A 538 9.78 14.59 0.58
CA GLU A 538 8.32 14.43 0.79
C GLU A 538 7.47 15.54 0.14
N VAL A 539 7.88 16.10 -1.01
CA VAL A 539 7.11 17.10 -1.78
C VAL A 539 5.79 16.53 -2.31
N THR A 540 4.73 17.35 -2.31
CA THR A 540 3.37 16.96 -2.72
C THR A 540 2.87 17.67 -3.99
N SER A 541 3.39 18.85 -4.36
CA SER A 541 3.02 19.55 -5.60
C SER A 541 4.22 20.19 -6.33
N LEU A 542 4.27 19.97 -7.65
CA LEU A 542 5.22 20.59 -8.58
C LEU A 542 4.47 21.38 -9.67
N GLY A 543 4.56 22.71 -9.64
CA GLY A 543 3.86 23.60 -10.57
C GLY A 543 4.44 23.63 -12.00
N ASP A 544 3.67 24.21 -12.94
CA ASP A 544 4.04 24.30 -14.36
C ASP A 544 5.48 24.78 -14.59
N MET A 545 6.24 24.08 -15.43
CA MET A 545 7.61 24.45 -15.82
C MET A 545 8.59 24.63 -14.64
N ALA A 546 8.32 24.06 -13.45
CA ALA A 546 9.13 24.25 -12.25
C ALA A 546 10.63 23.95 -12.44
N PHE A 547 11.01 23.01 -13.29
CA PHE A 547 12.39 22.68 -13.64
C PHE A 547 12.69 22.84 -15.15
N GLU A 548 11.92 23.64 -15.88
CA GLU A 548 12.14 23.81 -17.34
C GLU A 548 13.58 24.28 -17.64
N ASN A 549 14.23 23.70 -18.66
CA ASN A 549 15.60 24.00 -19.08
C ASN A 549 16.69 23.79 -18.01
N CYS A 550 16.48 22.93 -17.01
CA CYS A 550 17.55 22.41 -16.15
C CYS A 550 18.46 21.46 -16.94
N ALA A 551 19.32 22.04 -17.79
CA ALA A 551 20.00 21.34 -18.88
C ALA A 551 20.98 20.24 -18.44
N LEU A 552 21.52 20.30 -17.22
CA LEU A 552 22.41 19.30 -16.62
C LEU A 552 21.69 18.25 -15.76
N LEU A 553 20.39 18.42 -15.44
CA LEU A 553 19.65 17.49 -14.59
C LEU A 553 19.63 16.12 -15.26
N SER A 554 20.26 15.13 -14.62
CA SER A 554 20.54 13.83 -15.24
C SER A 554 19.59 12.71 -14.79
N SER A 555 19.11 12.82 -13.56
CA SER A 555 18.14 11.92 -12.95
C SER A 555 17.15 12.68 -12.06
N VAL A 556 15.89 12.23 -12.00
CA VAL A 556 14.92 12.66 -10.99
C VAL A 556 14.12 11.47 -10.47
N SER A 557 13.84 11.45 -9.17
CA SER A 557 12.90 10.52 -8.55
C SER A 557 11.70 11.30 -8.06
N LEU A 558 10.52 11.02 -8.62
CA LEU A 558 9.26 11.59 -8.17
C LEU A 558 8.72 10.76 -6.99
N PRO A 559 8.47 11.35 -5.81
CA PRO A 559 8.11 10.59 -4.62
C PRO A 559 6.65 10.12 -4.64
N ASP A 560 6.33 9.07 -3.89
CA ASP A 560 4.94 8.58 -3.74
C ASP A 560 4.00 9.59 -3.03
N SER A 561 4.58 10.54 -2.30
CA SER A 561 3.90 11.71 -1.73
C SER A 561 3.37 12.69 -2.79
N LEU A 562 3.93 12.68 -4.00
CA LEU A 562 3.58 13.63 -5.05
C LEU A 562 2.11 13.45 -5.45
N LEU A 563 1.30 14.50 -5.29
CA LEU A 563 -0.12 14.54 -5.65
C LEU A 563 -0.32 15.17 -7.04
N GLU A 564 0.44 16.21 -7.34
CA GLU A 564 0.30 17.03 -8.55
C GLU A 564 1.62 17.17 -9.32
N LEU A 565 1.56 17.04 -10.65
CA LEU A 565 2.66 17.33 -11.56
C LEU A 565 2.16 18.22 -12.70
N GLY A 566 2.61 19.46 -12.74
CA GLY A 566 2.20 20.46 -13.72
C GLY A 566 2.62 20.19 -15.16
N SER A 567 2.22 21.10 -16.04
CA SER A 567 2.57 21.12 -17.45
C SER A 567 4.08 21.37 -17.62
N TYR A 568 4.73 20.71 -18.58
CA TYR A 568 6.12 21.01 -18.97
C TYR A 568 7.17 21.00 -17.82
N VAL A 569 6.94 20.34 -16.67
CA VAL A 569 7.79 20.46 -15.46
C VAL A 569 9.28 20.22 -15.72
N PHE A 570 9.63 19.22 -16.53
CA PHE A 570 11.03 18.91 -16.92
C PHE A 570 11.29 19.19 -18.41
N SER A 571 10.51 20.10 -19.01
CA SER A 571 10.66 20.53 -20.41
C SER A 571 12.09 20.98 -20.68
N GLY A 572 12.72 20.48 -21.74
CA GLY A 572 14.07 20.89 -22.12
C GLY A 572 15.22 20.45 -21.19
N CYS A 573 14.99 19.59 -20.19
CA CYS A 573 16.06 18.98 -19.38
C CYS A 573 16.87 17.96 -20.21
N SER A 574 17.72 18.46 -21.10
CA SER A 574 18.37 17.68 -22.17
C SER A 574 19.28 16.54 -21.71
N SER A 575 19.69 16.55 -20.43
CA SER A 575 20.51 15.47 -19.83
C SER A 575 19.69 14.44 -19.05
N LEU A 576 18.37 14.62 -18.88
CA LEU A 576 17.55 13.78 -18.01
C LEU A 576 17.23 12.45 -18.69
N TYR A 577 17.96 11.39 -18.36
CA TYR A 577 17.78 10.03 -18.89
C TYR A 577 17.22 9.04 -17.86
N SER A 578 17.25 9.35 -16.56
CA SER A 578 16.69 8.48 -15.51
C SER A 578 15.54 9.19 -14.82
N ILE A 579 14.32 8.70 -15.02
CA ILE A 579 13.11 9.23 -14.37
C ILE A 579 12.46 8.07 -13.64
N THR A 580 12.27 8.20 -12.33
CA THR A 580 11.47 7.26 -11.53
C THR A 580 10.11 7.90 -11.23
N MET A 581 9.02 7.22 -11.58
CA MET A 581 7.64 7.69 -11.39
C MET A 581 7.04 7.22 -10.06
N PRO A 582 6.01 7.92 -9.51
CA PRO A 582 5.29 7.47 -8.33
C PRO A 582 4.52 6.17 -8.61
N SER A 583 4.56 5.23 -7.68
CA SER A 583 3.86 3.94 -7.76
C SER A 583 2.34 4.11 -7.74
N ARG A 584 1.87 5.19 -7.13
CA ARG A 584 0.47 5.64 -7.11
C ARG A 584 0.17 6.48 -8.35
N ALA A 585 -0.83 6.08 -9.13
CA ALA A 585 -1.20 6.77 -10.37
C ALA A 585 -1.61 8.25 -10.13
N ILE A 586 -0.84 9.19 -10.69
CA ILE A 586 -1.13 10.63 -10.67
C ILE A 586 -1.51 11.20 -12.05
N ALA A 587 -2.07 12.41 -12.05
CA ALA A 587 -2.26 13.19 -13.26
C ALA A 587 -0.92 13.71 -13.78
N ILE A 588 -0.64 13.46 -15.06
CA ILE A 588 0.54 13.98 -15.77
C ILE A 588 0.14 14.44 -17.18
N GLU A 589 0.69 15.56 -17.65
CA GLU A 589 0.59 15.94 -19.06
C GLU A 589 1.56 15.15 -19.95
N SER A 590 1.17 14.89 -21.20
CA SER A 590 2.09 14.43 -22.26
C SER A 590 3.22 15.43 -22.59
N THR A 591 3.23 16.61 -21.98
CA THR A 591 4.25 17.66 -22.09
C THR A 591 5.33 17.59 -21.01
N ALA A 592 5.10 16.88 -19.89
CA ALA A 592 5.91 16.98 -18.66
C ALA A 592 7.41 16.68 -18.88
N PHE A 593 7.72 15.77 -19.82
CA PHE A 593 9.08 15.36 -20.16
C PHE A 593 9.52 15.80 -21.58
N TYR A 594 8.81 16.76 -22.20
CA TYR A 594 9.07 17.16 -23.59
C TYR A 594 10.50 17.68 -23.78
N GLY A 595 11.25 17.08 -24.72
CA GLY A 595 12.62 17.49 -25.02
C GLY A 595 13.66 17.13 -23.93
N THR A 596 13.31 16.30 -22.94
CA THR A 596 14.28 15.67 -22.03
C THR A 596 15.25 14.75 -22.79
N GLY A 597 16.36 14.34 -22.14
CA GLY A 597 17.22 13.28 -22.67
C GLY A 597 16.44 12.02 -23.02
N TYR A 598 15.61 11.55 -22.08
CA TYR A 598 14.73 10.39 -22.20
C TYR A 598 13.73 10.51 -23.36
N TYR A 599 13.08 11.67 -23.53
CA TYR A 599 12.15 11.91 -24.64
C TYR A 599 12.85 11.99 -26.00
N ASN A 600 14.08 12.49 -26.05
CA ASN A 600 14.86 12.62 -27.28
C ASN A 600 15.58 11.33 -27.68
N ASP A 601 15.79 10.38 -26.76
CA ASP A 601 16.37 9.07 -27.05
C ASP A 601 15.39 8.19 -27.87
N PRO A 602 15.74 7.76 -29.10
CA PRO A 602 14.87 6.91 -29.90
C PRO A 602 14.56 5.54 -29.26
N SER A 603 15.36 5.07 -28.30
CA SER A 603 15.15 3.77 -27.63
C SER A 603 14.07 3.80 -26.55
N SER A 604 13.69 4.98 -26.06
CA SER A 604 12.56 5.18 -25.14
C SER A 604 11.18 5.01 -25.81
N TRP A 605 11.14 5.04 -27.14
CA TRP A 605 9.91 4.97 -27.94
C TRP A 605 9.65 3.56 -28.46
N ASP A 606 8.71 2.85 -27.84
CA ASP A 606 8.22 1.59 -28.38
C ASP A 606 7.18 1.84 -29.46
N SER A 607 7.53 1.57 -30.72
CA SER A 607 6.58 1.60 -31.85
C SER A 607 5.84 2.95 -32.00
N GLY A 608 6.51 4.03 -31.60
CA GLY A 608 5.97 5.40 -31.58
C GLY A 608 5.20 5.79 -30.30
N VAL A 609 5.30 5.00 -29.23
CA VAL A 609 4.68 5.28 -27.92
C VAL A 609 5.77 5.43 -26.84
N LEU A 610 5.73 6.54 -26.10
CA LEU A 610 6.62 6.80 -24.97
C LEU A 610 5.99 6.29 -23.68
N TYR A 611 6.73 5.43 -22.98
CA TYR A 611 6.45 5.00 -21.62
C TYR A 611 7.52 5.55 -20.69
N VAL A 612 7.13 5.93 -19.47
CA VAL A 612 8.05 6.22 -18.35
C VAL A 612 7.56 5.39 -17.18
N ASP A 613 8.35 4.40 -16.76
CA ASP A 613 7.93 3.29 -15.89
C ASP A 613 6.54 2.73 -16.29
N SER A 614 5.55 2.85 -15.39
CA SER A 614 4.17 2.38 -15.51
C SER A 614 3.21 3.40 -16.14
N TYR A 615 3.72 4.51 -16.69
CA TYR A 615 2.94 5.60 -17.29
C TYR A 615 3.10 5.62 -18.81
N LEU A 616 1.99 5.67 -19.54
CA LEU A 616 1.99 5.96 -20.98
C LEU A 616 1.89 7.46 -21.18
N VAL A 617 2.99 8.09 -21.60
CA VAL A 617 3.14 9.55 -21.63
C VAL A 617 2.69 10.16 -22.95
N ALA A 618 3.14 9.62 -24.09
CA ALA A 618 2.95 10.29 -25.38
C ALA A 618 2.97 9.34 -26.58
N THR A 619 2.54 9.83 -27.73
CA THR A 619 2.69 9.19 -29.04
C THR A 619 3.40 10.13 -30.01
N ASN A 620 4.27 9.61 -30.88
CA ASN A 620 5.01 10.37 -31.90
C ASN A 620 4.43 10.12 -33.32
N ALA A 621 5.14 10.59 -34.36
CA ALA A 621 4.73 10.47 -35.74
C ALA A 621 4.70 9.02 -36.29
N ASP A 622 5.48 8.09 -35.72
CA ASP A 622 5.51 6.68 -36.15
C ASP A 622 4.19 5.97 -35.80
N PHE A 623 3.53 6.40 -34.72
CA PHE A 623 2.19 5.94 -34.34
C PHE A 623 1.10 6.38 -35.32
N ALA A 624 1.34 7.35 -36.21
CA ALA A 624 0.29 7.98 -37.03
C ALA A 624 -0.38 7.06 -38.06
N ALA A 625 0.21 5.89 -38.33
CA ALA A 625 -0.37 4.85 -39.20
C ALA A 625 -1.10 3.72 -38.44
N VAL A 626 -1.01 3.67 -37.11
CA VAL A 626 -1.54 2.58 -36.28
C VAL A 626 -3.07 2.59 -36.27
N SER A 627 -3.68 1.43 -36.58
CA SER A 627 -5.14 1.24 -36.61
C SER A 627 -5.70 0.42 -35.43
N SER A 628 -4.84 -0.29 -34.71
CA SER A 628 -5.19 -1.01 -33.48
C SER A 628 -3.98 -1.01 -32.56
N TYR A 629 -4.18 -0.82 -31.25
CA TYR A 629 -3.11 -0.82 -30.26
C TYR A 629 -3.57 -1.44 -28.94
N SER A 630 -2.67 -2.15 -28.26
CA SER A 630 -2.90 -2.68 -26.92
C SER A 630 -1.88 -2.06 -25.97
N VAL A 631 -2.37 -1.35 -24.96
CA VAL A 631 -1.54 -0.72 -23.93
C VAL A 631 -0.88 -1.82 -23.08
N LYS A 632 0.42 -1.66 -22.79
CA LYS A 632 1.24 -2.66 -22.08
C LYS A 632 0.64 -3.06 -20.72
N PRO A 633 0.63 -4.37 -20.37
CA PRO A 633 0.38 -4.82 -19.00
C PRO A 633 1.31 -4.10 -18.01
N GLY A 634 0.81 -3.78 -16.82
CA GLY A 634 1.53 -2.97 -15.82
C GLY A 634 1.44 -1.45 -16.02
N THR A 635 0.80 -0.96 -17.09
CA THR A 635 0.48 0.48 -17.22
C THR A 635 -0.61 0.86 -16.22
N ILE A 636 -0.31 1.76 -15.26
CA ILE A 636 -1.26 2.23 -14.24
C ILE A 636 -1.94 3.55 -14.63
N ALA A 637 -1.33 4.32 -15.55
CA ALA A 637 -1.82 5.63 -15.94
C ALA A 637 -1.55 5.94 -17.43
N ILE A 638 -2.48 6.66 -18.06
CA ILE A 638 -2.31 7.25 -19.40
C ILE A 638 -2.40 8.78 -19.28
N ALA A 639 -1.38 9.48 -19.78
CA ALA A 639 -1.23 10.92 -19.65
C ALA A 639 -2.27 11.74 -20.43
N GLU A 640 -2.41 13.01 -20.07
CA GLU A 640 -3.30 13.93 -20.78
C GLU A 640 -2.89 14.11 -22.24
N LYS A 641 -3.89 14.09 -23.13
CA LYS A 641 -3.72 14.24 -24.59
C LYS A 641 -2.77 13.22 -25.25
N ALA A 642 -2.32 12.16 -24.56
CA ALA A 642 -1.23 11.26 -24.99
C ALA A 642 -1.33 10.74 -26.44
N PHE A 643 -2.53 10.41 -26.92
CA PHE A 643 -2.76 9.95 -28.30
C PHE A 643 -3.25 11.05 -29.25
N ALA A 644 -3.79 12.17 -28.73
CA ALA A 644 -4.66 13.11 -29.46
C ALA A 644 -4.02 13.73 -30.71
N ASN A 645 -2.70 13.89 -30.71
CA ASN A 645 -1.96 14.44 -31.83
C ASN A 645 -1.81 13.45 -33.00
N ASN A 646 -1.44 12.20 -32.70
CA ASN A 646 -0.96 11.23 -33.70
C ASN A 646 -1.92 10.05 -33.94
N GLY A 647 -2.71 9.60 -32.96
CA GLY A 647 -3.58 8.42 -33.05
C GLY A 647 -4.80 8.53 -33.98
N LYS A 648 -4.83 9.47 -34.94
CA LYS A 648 -6.02 9.78 -35.77
C LYS A 648 -6.46 8.62 -36.68
N LYS A 649 -5.61 7.62 -36.88
CA LYS A 649 -5.91 6.36 -37.60
C LYS A 649 -6.34 5.20 -36.70
N LEU A 650 -6.20 5.33 -35.38
CA LEU A 650 -6.55 4.31 -34.41
C LEU A 650 -8.06 4.04 -34.47
N GLU A 651 -8.44 2.81 -34.80
CA GLU A 651 -9.84 2.36 -34.85
C GLU A 651 -10.26 1.60 -33.59
N SER A 652 -9.30 0.95 -32.92
CA SER A 652 -9.50 0.18 -31.69
C SER A 652 -8.34 0.36 -30.71
N ILE A 653 -8.63 0.37 -29.41
CA ILE A 653 -7.61 0.31 -28.35
C ILE A 653 -8.00 -0.70 -27.26
N THR A 654 -7.02 -1.48 -26.79
CA THR A 654 -7.12 -2.35 -25.61
C THR A 654 -6.39 -1.71 -24.44
N LEU A 655 -7.03 -1.68 -23.26
CA LEU A 655 -6.48 -1.17 -22.00
C LEU A 655 -6.28 -2.35 -21.03
N PRO A 656 -5.23 -2.35 -20.18
CA PRO A 656 -4.92 -3.47 -19.29
C PRO A 656 -5.70 -3.41 -17.96
N ASP A 657 -5.97 -4.57 -17.36
CA ASP A 657 -6.73 -4.71 -16.10
C ASP A 657 -6.06 -4.12 -14.84
N GLY A 658 -4.87 -3.52 -14.99
CA GLY A 658 -4.16 -2.79 -13.93
C GLY A 658 -4.23 -1.26 -14.09
N LEU A 659 -4.93 -0.75 -15.11
CA LEU A 659 -5.02 0.68 -15.40
C LEU A 659 -5.94 1.36 -14.38
N LEU A 660 -5.44 2.40 -13.69
CA LEU A 660 -6.17 3.14 -12.67
C LEU A 660 -6.68 4.48 -13.18
N PHE A 661 -5.87 5.20 -13.97
CA PHE A 661 -6.13 6.57 -14.41
C PHE A 661 -6.02 6.76 -15.93
N ILE A 662 -6.95 7.54 -16.49
CA ILE A 662 -6.93 8.00 -17.89
C ILE A 662 -7.04 9.52 -17.92
N GLY A 663 -6.00 10.23 -18.39
CA GLY A 663 -5.89 11.68 -18.36
C GLY A 663 -6.85 12.45 -19.27
N ASN A 664 -6.98 13.77 -19.01
CA ASN A 664 -7.85 14.67 -19.76
C ASN A 664 -7.57 14.58 -21.27
N GLY A 665 -8.63 14.33 -22.04
CA GLY A 665 -8.56 14.21 -23.50
C GLY A 665 -7.57 13.18 -24.05
N ALA A 666 -7.17 12.15 -23.29
CA ALA A 666 -6.14 11.17 -23.71
C ALA A 666 -6.38 10.56 -25.11
N PHE A 667 -7.65 10.27 -25.44
CA PHE A 667 -8.11 9.76 -26.74
C PHE A 667 -8.98 10.78 -27.49
N SER A 668 -8.83 12.08 -27.20
CA SER A 668 -9.57 13.13 -27.87
C SER A 668 -9.10 13.29 -29.32
N SER A 669 -9.98 13.77 -30.20
CA SER A 669 -9.74 13.95 -31.64
C SER A 669 -9.35 12.68 -32.43
N LEU A 670 -9.39 11.48 -31.85
CA LEU A 670 -9.14 10.22 -32.56
C LEU A 670 -10.36 9.83 -33.40
N SER A 671 -10.56 10.55 -34.50
CA SER A 671 -11.78 10.54 -35.31
C SER A 671 -12.15 9.18 -35.91
N SER A 672 -11.21 8.23 -35.95
CA SER A 672 -11.40 6.86 -36.43
C SER A 672 -11.75 5.85 -35.32
N LEU A 673 -11.62 6.21 -34.03
CA LEU A 673 -11.73 5.29 -32.88
C LEU A 673 -13.19 4.88 -32.62
N LYS A 674 -13.48 3.58 -32.84
CA LYS A 674 -14.79 2.92 -32.75
C LYS A 674 -14.90 1.98 -31.55
N THR A 675 -13.77 1.55 -30.98
CA THR A 675 -13.74 0.54 -29.91
C THR A 675 -12.68 0.89 -28.88
N ALA A 676 -13.09 1.02 -27.64
CA ALA A 676 -12.23 1.14 -26.47
C ALA A 676 -13.01 0.51 -25.32
N ASN A 677 -12.34 -0.33 -24.52
CA ASN A 677 -12.94 -0.97 -23.36
C ASN A 677 -12.26 -0.40 -22.11
N ILE A 678 -13.04 0.12 -21.17
CA ILE A 678 -12.57 0.67 -19.90
C ILE A 678 -12.57 -0.46 -18.85
N PRO A 679 -11.40 -0.91 -18.37
CA PRO A 679 -11.33 -1.99 -17.40
C PRO A 679 -11.85 -1.52 -16.03
N SER A 680 -12.38 -2.46 -15.25
CA SER A 680 -13.02 -2.19 -13.95
C SER A 680 -12.05 -1.74 -12.85
N SER A 681 -10.74 -1.74 -13.13
CA SER A 681 -9.68 -1.16 -12.32
C SER A 681 -9.62 0.37 -12.38
N VAL A 682 -10.15 0.98 -13.45
CA VAL A 682 -10.11 2.43 -13.64
C VAL A 682 -11.00 3.10 -12.60
N ASN A 683 -10.39 3.97 -11.80
CA ASN A 683 -11.03 4.70 -10.70
C ASN A 683 -11.10 6.22 -10.94
N ARG A 684 -10.39 6.74 -11.95
CA ARG A 684 -10.50 8.15 -12.39
C ARG A 684 -10.32 8.28 -13.91
N ILE A 685 -11.19 9.06 -14.54
CA ILE A 685 -11.14 9.39 -15.97
C ILE A 685 -11.26 10.91 -16.14
N GLY A 686 -10.34 11.50 -16.89
CA GLY A 686 -10.27 12.92 -17.17
C GLY A 686 -11.32 13.41 -18.16
N TYR A 687 -11.57 14.72 -18.12
CA TYR A 687 -12.50 15.44 -18.96
C TYR A 687 -12.26 15.20 -20.45
N GLY A 688 -13.37 14.98 -21.18
CA GLY A 688 -13.35 14.93 -22.64
C GLY A 688 -12.51 13.80 -23.24
N VAL A 689 -12.22 12.75 -22.46
CA VAL A 689 -11.36 11.61 -22.82
C VAL A 689 -11.52 11.10 -24.26
N PHE A 690 -12.76 10.95 -24.77
CA PHE A 690 -13.07 10.51 -26.14
C PHE A 690 -13.67 11.62 -27.03
N SER A 691 -13.55 12.90 -26.64
CA SER A 691 -14.17 14.02 -27.38
C SER A 691 -13.75 14.04 -28.85
N GLY A 692 -14.72 14.00 -29.76
CA GLY A 692 -14.47 14.03 -31.21
C GLY A 692 -14.08 12.69 -31.88
N THR A 693 -14.08 11.58 -31.15
CA THR A 693 -13.90 10.20 -31.68
C THR A 693 -15.09 9.70 -32.51
N ALA A 694 -15.10 8.45 -33.00
CA ALA A 694 -16.33 7.85 -33.50
C ALA A 694 -17.25 7.41 -32.34
N LEU A 695 -16.69 6.83 -31.27
CA LEU A 695 -17.41 6.49 -30.02
C LEU A 695 -18.28 7.64 -29.48
N TYR A 696 -17.74 8.86 -29.41
CA TYR A 696 -18.48 10.05 -28.95
C TYR A 696 -19.61 10.48 -29.90
N LYS A 697 -19.54 10.12 -31.19
CA LYS A 697 -20.54 10.47 -32.20
C LYS A 697 -21.60 9.38 -32.42
N ASP A 698 -21.40 8.18 -31.89
CA ASP A 698 -22.36 7.10 -31.99
C ASP A 698 -23.53 7.36 -31.04
N THR A 699 -24.73 7.51 -31.59
CA THR A 699 -25.96 7.74 -30.83
C THR A 699 -26.34 6.56 -29.93
N ALA A 700 -25.79 5.36 -30.16
CA ALA A 700 -25.99 4.21 -29.26
C ALA A 700 -25.33 4.40 -27.88
N ASN A 701 -24.31 5.25 -27.79
CA ASN A 701 -23.60 5.56 -26.54
C ASN A 701 -24.26 6.72 -25.75
N TRP A 702 -25.29 7.37 -26.29
CA TRP A 702 -25.99 8.49 -25.65
C TRP A 702 -27.35 8.04 -25.10
N GLU A 703 -27.50 8.11 -23.77
CA GLU A 703 -28.71 7.70 -23.06
C GLU A 703 -29.07 8.76 -22.00
N GLY A 704 -30.35 9.16 -21.91
CA GLY A 704 -30.77 10.13 -20.87
C GLY A 704 -30.06 11.50 -20.92
N ASN A 705 -29.52 11.90 -22.08
CA ASN A 705 -28.64 13.07 -22.29
C ASN A 705 -27.18 12.89 -21.76
N GLY A 706 -26.78 11.71 -21.30
CA GLY A 706 -25.41 11.37 -20.92
C GLY A 706 -24.72 10.49 -21.96
N LEU A 707 -23.42 10.69 -22.17
CA LEU A 707 -22.56 9.78 -22.93
C LEU A 707 -21.99 8.73 -21.97
N TYR A 708 -22.25 7.46 -22.27
CA TYR A 708 -21.74 6.33 -21.51
C TYR A 708 -20.80 5.47 -22.37
N LEU A 709 -19.75 4.94 -21.73
CA LEU A 709 -18.96 3.84 -22.27
C LEU A 709 -18.63 2.90 -21.11
N ASP A 710 -18.86 1.60 -21.31
CA ASP A 710 -18.86 0.59 -20.25
C ASP A 710 -19.64 1.07 -19.01
N SER A 711 -19.01 1.12 -17.84
CA SER A 711 -19.60 1.60 -16.58
C SER A 711 -19.27 3.06 -16.24
N TRP A 712 -18.97 3.92 -17.22
CA TRP A 712 -18.60 5.33 -16.96
C TRP A 712 -19.48 6.35 -17.69
N LEU A 713 -19.87 7.42 -16.98
CA LEU A 713 -20.44 8.64 -17.54
C LEU A 713 -19.31 9.60 -17.96
N LEU A 714 -19.22 9.92 -19.25
CA LEU A 714 -18.06 10.60 -19.85
C LEU A 714 -18.35 11.98 -20.44
N ALA A 715 -19.62 12.33 -20.67
CA ALA A 715 -20.08 13.66 -21.06
C ALA A 715 -21.58 13.83 -20.82
N VAL A 716 -22.07 15.07 -20.83
CA VAL A 716 -23.50 15.40 -20.81
C VAL A 716 -23.83 16.33 -21.99
N GLU A 717 -24.97 16.15 -22.63
CA GLU A 717 -25.39 16.98 -23.76
C GLU A 717 -25.56 18.45 -23.36
N ASN A 718 -25.22 19.36 -24.29
CA ASN A 718 -25.43 20.80 -24.10
C ASN A 718 -26.88 21.20 -24.40
N VAL A 719 -27.82 20.61 -23.66
CA VAL A 719 -29.28 20.84 -23.70
C VAL A 719 -29.78 21.44 -22.40
N LYS A 720 -31.01 21.99 -22.37
CA LYS A 720 -31.60 22.51 -21.13
C LYS A 720 -32.46 21.44 -20.47
N ILE A 721 -31.95 20.89 -19.36
CA ILE A 721 -32.61 19.88 -18.52
C ILE A 721 -32.75 20.38 -17.07
N THR A 722 -33.76 19.87 -16.37
CA THR A 722 -34.03 20.16 -14.93
C THR A 722 -33.92 18.93 -14.04
N GLU A 723 -33.82 17.75 -14.64
CA GLU A 723 -33.60 16.47 -14.00
C GLU A 723 -32.52 15.71 -14.79
N PHE A 724 -31.75 14.88 -14.12
CA PHE A 724 -30.77 13.99 -14.74
C PHE A 724 -30.62 12.73 -13.89
N ALA A 725 -30.70 11.57 -14.55
CA ALA A 725 -30.42 10.28 -13.92
C ALA A 725 -29.13 9.72 -14.52
N VAL A 726 -28.15 9.45 -13.67
CA VAL A 726 -26.97 8.67 -14.04
C VAL A 726 -27.42 7.20 -14.19
N LYS A 727 -27.01 6.56 -15.28
CA LYS A 727 -27.46 5.21 -15.67
C LYS A 727 -27.08 4.15 -14.63
N GLU A 728 -28.00 3.24 -14.33
CA GLU A 728 -27.72 2.11 -13.41
C GLU A 728 -26.63 1.18 -13.96
N GLY A 729 -25.70 0.75 -13.12
CA GLY A 729 -24.48 0.04 -13.52
C GLY A 729 -23.29 0.96 -13.84
N THR A 730 -23.45 2.29 -13.75
CA THR A 730 -22.34 3.25 -13.80
C THR A 730 -21.57 3.25 -12.48
N ILE A 731 -20.27 2.96 -12.53
CA ILE A 731 -19.37 3.01 -11.37
C ILE A 731 -18.66 4.37 -11.22
N GLY A 732 -18.57 5.18 -12.29
CA GLY A 732 -17.87 6.46 -12.24
C GLY A 732 -18.43 7.56 -13.12
N ALA A 733 -18.28 8.81 -12.68
CA ALA A 733 -18.46 10.00 -13.49
C ALA A 733 -17.10 10.67 -13.73
N ALA A 734 -16.75 10.93 -14.99
CA ALA A 734 -15.48 11.53 -15.37
C ALA A 734 -15.33 12.97 -14.86
N ASP A 735 -14.07 13.42 -14.74
CA ASP A 735 -13.73 14.79 -14.36
C ASP A 735 -14.41 15.80 -15.31
N GLY A 736 -14.87 16.90 -14.74
CA GLY A 736 -15.29 18.09 -15.46
C GLY A 736 -14.09 18.91 -15.96
N ASN A 737 -14.37 19.89 -16.81
CA ASN A 737 -13.42 20.99 -17.01
C ASN A 737 -13.43 21.93 -15.79
N ASP A 738 -12.69 23.04 -15.88
CA ASP A 738 -12.55 24.11 -14.88
C ASP A 738 -13.88 24.60 -14.28
N ALA A 739 -15.03 24.35 -14.93
CA ALA A 739 -16.36 24.70 -14.47
C ALA A 739 -17.28 23.51 -14.11
N SER A 740 -17.36 22.43 -14.90
CA SER A 740 -18.19 21.23 -14.65
C SER A 740 -18.06 20.18 -15.78
N LEU A 741 -18.46 18.92 -15.53
CA LEU A 741 -18.77 17.97 -16.62
C LEU A 741 -20.07 18.37 -17.35
N PHE A 742 -21.01 18.99 -16.64
CA PHE A 742 -22.29 19.44 -17.18
C PHE A 742 -22.09 20.77 -17.95
N PRO A 743 -22.35 20.83 -19.27
CA PRO A 743 -22.23 22.06 -20.02
C PRO A 743 -23.27 23.10 -19.59
N ASN A 744 -23.03 24.38 -19.91
CA ASN A 744 -23.76 25.51 -19.32
C ASN A 744 -25.30 25.50 -19.49
N ARG A 745 -25.88 24.78 -20.47
CA ARG A 745 -27.34 24.61 -20.58
C ARG A 745 -27.87 23.54 -19.61
N ALA A 746 -27.08 22.50 -19.34
CA ALA A 746 -27.43 21.36 -18.48
C ALA A 746 -27.31 21.68 -16.98
N LYS A 747 -26.56 22.73 -16.59
CA LYS A 747 -26.48 23.28 -15.21
C LYS A 747 -27.80 23.82 -14.62
N SER A 748 -28.95 23.48 -15.21
CA SER A 748 -30.28 23.72 -14.66
C SER A 748 -30.87 22.50 -13.93
N VAL A 749 -30.17 21.36 -13.89
CA VAL A 749 -30.55 20.18 -13.10
C VAL A 749 -30.74 20.53 -11.63
N ALA A 750 -31.95 20.26 -11.12
CA ALA A 750 -32.34 20.37 -9.71
C ALA A 750 -32.64 19.01 -9.06
N THR A 751 -32.97 18.00 -9.88
CA THR A 751 -33.11 16.60 -9.45
C THR A 751 -32.00 15.77 -10.08
N LEU A 752 -31.05 15.30 -9.27
CA LEU A 752 -29.99 14.39 -9.69
C LEU A 752 -30.21 13.02 -9.04
N SER A 753 -30.32 11.97 -9.86
CA SER A 753 -30.34 10.58 -9.40
C SER A 753 -29.00 9.93 -9.72
N LEU A 754 -28.41 9.27 -8.72
CA LEU A 754 -27.15 8.53 -8.81
C LEU A 754 -27.42 7.04 -8.58
N PRO A 755 -26.74 6.13 -9.29
CA PRO A 755 -27.03 4.71 -9.20
C PRO A 755 -26.44 4.09 -7.93
N SER A 756 -27.02 2.97 -7.52
CA SER A 756 -26.55 2.12 -6.41
C SER A 756 -25.14 1.52 -6.58
N THR A 757 -24.55 1.72 -7.77
CA THR A 757 -23.25 1.19 -8.20
C THR A 757 -22.15 2.25 -8.25
N LEU A 758 -22.46 3.54 -8.03
CA LEU A 758 -21.48 4.62 -8.18
C LEU A 758 -20.40 4.54 -7.09
N ARG A 759 -19.14 4.53 -7.51
CA ARG A 759 -17.94 4.51 -6.65
C ARG A 759 -17.14 5.81 -6.76
N TYR A 760 -17.09 6.41 -7.95
CA TYR A 760 -16.15 7.49 -8.24
C TYR A 760 -16.89 8.73 -8.78
N VAL A 761 -16.75 9.85 -8.09
CA VAL A 761 -17.14 11.17 -8.60
C VAL A 761 -15.85 11.91 -8.93
N GLY A 762 -15.57 12.15 -10.22
CA GLY A 762 -14.40 12.89 -10.68
C GLY A 762 -14.39 14.37 -10.23
N SER A 763 -13.24 15.01 -10.42
CA SER A 763 -13.07 16.44 -10.08
C SER A 763 -14.08 17.28 -10.86
N ARG A 764 -14.80 18.18 -10.18
CA ARG A 764 -15.86 19.05 -10.74
C ARG A 764 -17.02 18.34 -11.47
N SER A 765 -17.19 17.02 -11.39
CA SER A 765 -18.19 16.29 -12.21
C SER A 765 -19.61 16.86 -12.11
N PHE A 766 -20.11 17.09 -10.89
CA PHE A 766 -21.46 17.62 -10.63
C PHE A 766 -21.42 19.08 -10.15
N ALA A 767 -20.34 19.81 -10.45
CA ALA A 767 -20.20 21.21 -10.06
C ALA A 767 -21.23 22.11 -10.75
N GLN A 768 -21.61 23.19 -10.06
CA GLN A 768 -22.50 24.26 -10.52
C GLN A 768 -23.94 23.83 -10.86
N LEU A 769 -24.40 22.67 -10.36
CA LEU A 769 -25.79 22.24 -10.50
C LEU A 769 -26.72 22.97 -9.50
N LYS A 770 -28.04 22.80 -9.67
CA LYS A 770 -29.09 23.39 -8.82
C LYS A 770 -29.76 22.35 -7.93
N VAL A 771 -29.07 21.23 -7.69
CA VAL A 771 -29.52 20.16 -6.79
C VAL A 771 -29.85 20.71 -5.42
N THR A 772 -31.02 20.34 -4.88
CA THR A 772 -31.43 20.75 -3.52
C THR A 772 -31.02 19.74 -2.45
N SER A 773 -30.92 18.47 -2.84
CA SER A 773 -30.58 17.34 -1.98
C SER A 773 -29.80 16.32 -2.79
N LEU A 774 -28.80 15.68 -2.19
CA LEU A 774 -28.09 14.54 -2.77
C LEU A 774 -28.42 13.26 -1.99
N SER A 775 -28.75 12.21 -2.74
CA SER A 775 -28.76 10.83 -2.26
C SER A 775 -27.54 10.14 -2.87
N LEU A 776 -26.46 10.11 -2.10
CA LEU A 776 -25.21 9.41 -2.41
C LEU A 776 -25.36 7.93 -2.01
N PRO A 777 -24.84 6.98 -2.81
CA PRO A 777 -24.96 5.54 -2.52
C PRO A 777 -23.88 5.06 -1.54
N GLU A 778 -24.18 4.00 -0.78
CA GLU A 778 -23.25 3.36 0.16
C GLU A 778 -21.95 2.86 -0.51
N SER A 779 -22.00 2.59 -1.82
CA SER A 779 -20.88 2.17 -2.66
C SER A 779 -19.86 3.27 -3.00
N LEU A 780 -20.15 4.53 -2.67
CA LEU A 780 -19.30 5.67 -3.04
C LEU A 780 -17.95 5.59 -2.33
N GLN A 781 -16.85 5.60 -3.09
CA GLN A 781 -15.47 5.46 -2.61
C GLN A 781 -14.69 6.78 -2.65
N SER A 782 -14.94 7.65 -3.63
CA SER A 782 -14.27 8.95 -3.74
C SER A 782 -15.16 10.06 -4.28
N ILE A 783 -14.90 11.29 -3.79
CA ILE A 783 -15.37 12.54 -4.38
C ILE A 783 -14.14 13.39 -4.71
N GLY A 784 -13.93 13.69 -5.98
CA GLY A 784 -12.80 14.49 -6.47
C GLY A 784 -12.93 15.98 -6.17
N GLU A 785 -11.84 16.69 -6.45
CA GLU A 785 -11.68 18.13 -6.24
C GLU A 785 -12.83 18.93 -6.88
N GLY A 786 -13.57 19.67 -6.06
CA GLY A 786 -14.74 20.44 -6.48
C GLY A 786 -15.94 19.62 -6.97
N GLY A 787 -16.02 18.30 -6.68
CA GLY A 787 -17.00 17.37 -7.26
C GLY A 787 -18.47 17.83 -7.25
N PHE A 788 -18.93 18.51 -6.20
CA PHE A 788 -20.24 19.17 -6.08
C PHE A 788 -20.12 20.69 -5.82
N SER A 789 -18.97 21.30 -6.12
CA SER A 789 -18.69 22.71 -5.87
C SER A 789 -19.68 23.64 -6.56
N SER A 790 -19.98 24.76 -5.92
CA SER A 790 -20.93 25.79 -6.33
C SER A 790 -22.37 25.30 -6.53
N CYS A 791 -22.75 24.14 -5.96
CA CYS A 791 -24.15 23.69 -5.87
C CYS A 791 -24.95 24.53 -4.86
N ALA A 792 -25.18 25.79 -5.21
CA ALA A 792 -25.70 26.84 -4.33
C ALA A 792 -27.06 26.55 -3.64
N PHE A 793 -27.82 25.59 -4.16
CA PHE A 793 -29.14 25.20 -3.67
C PHE A 793 -29.11 23.95 -2.78
N LEU A 794 -27.96 23.28 -2.64
CA LEU A 794 -27.79 22.03 -1.91
C LEU A 794 -27.91 22.26 -0.40
N THR A 795 -28.98 21.79 0.23
CA THR A 795 -29.25 21.93 1.66
C THR A 795 -29.12 20.63 2.45
N SER A 796 -29.00 19.48 1.78
CA SER A 796 -28.82 18.17 2.42
C SER A 796 -28.04 17.19 1.55
N ALA A 797 -27.17 16.40 2.17
CA ALA A 797 -26.49 15.24 1.57
C ALA A 797 -26.27 14.18 2.66
N ASN A 798 -26.35 12.90 2.31
CA ASN A 798 -26.30 11.78 3.24
C ASN A 798 -24.90 11.14 3.36
N LEU A 799 -23.84 11.97 3.44
CA LEU A 799 -22.46 11.50 3.53
C LEU A 799 -22.21 10.50 4.68
N GLY A 800 -22.94 10.61 5.80
CA GLY A 800 -22.81 9.69 6.94
C GLY A 800 -23.17 8.24 6.64
N ASP A 801 -23.97 7.98 5.59
CA ASP A 801 -24.35 6.63 5.16
C ASP A 801 -23.34 6.05 4.15
N CYS A 802 -22.41 6.86 3.63
CA CYS A 802 -21.45 6.48 2.60
C CYS A 802 -20.26 5.71 3.21
N LEU A 803 -20.51 4.55 3.81
CA LEU A 803 -19.51 3.79 4.58
C LEU A 803 -18.33 3.23 3.75
N SER A 804 -18.41 3.28 2.41
CA SER A 804 -17.28 2.98 1.52
C SER A 804 -16.38 4.18 1.21
N LEU A 805 -16.74 5.41 1.64
CA LEU A 805 -16.12 6.65 1.19
C LEU A 805 -14.76 6.86 1.87
N VAL A 806 -13.68 6.77 1.08
CA VAL A 806 -12.29 6.86 1.55
C VAL A 806 -11.75 8.29 1.45
N SER A 807 -12.13 9.04 0.42
CA SER A 807 -11.51 10.34 0.11
C SER A 807 -12.52 11.40 -0.35
N ILE A 808 -12.40 12.61 0.20
CA ILE A 808 -13.10 13.82 -0.27
C ILE A 808 -12.06 14.88 -0.64
N GLY A 809 -11.94 15.22 -1.92
CA GLY A 809 -10.97 16.19 -2.43
C GLY A 809 -11.35 17.66 -2.17
N ASP A 810 -10.42 18.56 -2.49
CA ASP A 810 -10.49 19.97 -2.14
C ASP A 810 -11.79 20.63 -2.64
N GLN A 811 -12.36 21.54 -1.86
CA GLN A 811 -13.53 22.33 -2.24
C GLN A 811 -14.76 21.51 -2.70
N ALA A 812 -14.83 20.20 -2.42
CA ALA A 812 -15.83 19.30 -3.01
C ALA A 812 -17.29 19.73 -2.78
N PHE A 813 -17.61 20.42 -1.67
CA PHE A 813 -18.93 20.98 -1.35
C PHE A 813 -18.90 22.51 -1.21
N SER A 814 -17.86 23.16 -1.73
CA SER A 814 -17.66 24.61 -1.62
C SER A 814 -18.83 25.38 -2.22
N GLY A 815 -19.29 26.43 -1.55
CA GLY A 815 -20.39 27.28 -2.02
C GLY A 815 -21.79 26.65 -1.96
N ALA A 816 -21.98 25.54 -1.25
CA ALA A 816 -23.28 24.91 -0.97
C ALA A 816 -24.13 25.71 0.05
N SER A 817 -25.27 25.16 0.47
CA SER A 817 -26.17 25.69 1.52
C SER A 817 -26.46 24.64 2.61
N LEU A 818 -25.49 23.78 2.92
CA LEU A 818 -25.63 22.73 3.94
C LEU A 818 -25.69 23.37 5.33
N SER A 819 -26.70 23.02 6.14
CA SER A 819 -26.79 23.42 7.55
C SER A 819 -26.22 22.38 8.52
N GLN A 820 -26.21 21.11 8.10
CA GLN A 820 -25.62 20.00 8.83
C GLN A 820 -25.06 18.97 7.86
N ILE A 821 -23.98 18.29 8.24
CA ILE A 821 -23.41 17.17 7.49
C ILE A 821 -22.74 16.18 8.45
N THR A 822 -22.76 14.89 8.10
CA THR A 822 -22.04 13.84 8.85
C THR A 822 -20.93 13.27 8.00
N ILE A 823 -19.73 13.13 8.55
CA ILE A 823 -18.58 12.52 7.88
C ILE A 823 -18.37 11.11 8.45
N PRO A 824 -18.42 10.05 7.62
CA PRO A 824 -18.31 8.68 8.10
C PRO A 824 -16.88 8.34 8.52
N TYR A 825 -16.71 7.30 9.33
CA TYR A 825 -15.42 6.85 9.85
C TYR A 825 -14.45 6.31 8.78
N SER A 826 -14.95 6.09 7.56
CA SER A 826 -14.20 5.58 6.41
C SER A 826 -13.33 6.63 5.73
N VAL A 827 -13.57 7.93 5.95
CA VAL A 827 -12.86 9.01 5.25
C VAL A 827 -11.44 9.17 5.79
N LEU A 828 -10.49 8.53 5.11
CA LEU A 828 -9.06 8.59 5.43
C LEU A 828 -8.43 9.92 4.97
N THR A 829 -8.89 10.47 3.83
CA THR A 829 -8.37 11.74 3.31
C THR A 829 -9.44 12.80 3.08
N MET A 830 -9.13 14.03 3.47
CA MET A 830 -9.99 15.21 3.34
C MET A 830 -9.15 16.39 2.88
N GLY A 831 -9.44 16.89 1.68
CA GLY A 831 -8.71 17.99 1.06
C GLY A 831 -8.97 19.36 1.71
N GLU A 832 -8.38 20.40 1.15
CA GLU A 832 -8.55 21.78 1.61
C GLU A 832 -9.96 22.32 1.34
N LEU A 833 -10.45 23.20 2.22
CA LEU A 833 -11.56 24.11 1.94
C LEU A 833 -12.86 23.42 1.44
N VAL A 834 -13.08 22.15 1.81
CA VAL A 834 -14.19 21.29 1.33
C VAL A 834 -15.56 21.96 1.48
N PHE A 835 -15.77 22.69 2.59
CA PHE A 835 -17.01 23.40 2.92
C PHE A 835 -16.89 24.94 2.86
N ASN A 836 -15.83 25.46 2.24
CA ASN A 836 -15.60 26.90 2.07
C ASN A 836 -16.76 27.57 1.31
N GLN A 837 -17.01 28.86 1.55
CA GLN A 837 -18.11 29.62 0.95
C GLN A 837 -19.53 29.07 1.17
N ASN A 838 -19.73 28.08 2.05
CA ASN A 838 -21.07 27.60 2.42
C ASN A 838 -21.96 28.76 2.88
N ARG A 839 -23.24 28.73 2.49
CA ARG A 839 -24.12 29.92 2.48
C ARG A 839 -24.91 30.15 3.77
N VAL A 840 -24.84 29.22 4.70
CA VAL A 840 -25.51 29.21 6.00
C VAL A 840 -24.56 28.64 7.06
N ASP A 841 -24.86 28.84 8.34
CA ASP A 841 -24.12 28.17 9.42
C ASP A 841 -24.16 26.65 9.27
N LEU A 842 -23.02 25.99 9.41
CA LEU A 842 -22.84 24.56 9.19
C LEU A 842 -22.37 23.86 10.48
N SER A 843 -23.05 22.76 10.83
CA SER A 843 -22.59 21.83 11.87
C SER A 843 -22.13 20.51 11.23
N ILE A 844 -20.83 20.25 11.31
CA ILE A 844 -20.19 19.01 10.86
C ILE A 844 -20.14 18.05 12.05
N SER A 845 -20.57 16.81 11.83
CA SER A 845 -20.47 15.70 12.80
C SER A 845 -19.56 14.62 12.24
N CYS A 846 -18.36 14.48 12.81
CA CYS A 846 -17.38 13.48 12.41
C CYS A 846 -17.60 12.19 13.23
N LEU A 847 -17.71 11.04 12.57
CA LEU A 847 -17.82 9.74 13.27
C LEU A 847 -16.46 9.23 13.82
N VAL A 848 -15.37 9.98 13.60
CA VAL A 848 -14.06 9.77 14.23
C VAL A 848 -13.89 10.65 15.47
N GLN A 849 -13.05 10.24 16.42
CA GLN A 849 -12.86 10.93 17.71
C GLN A 849 -11.91 12.15 17.64
N SER A 850 -11.14 12.31 16.55
CA SER A 850 -10.23 13.45 16.32
C SER A 850 -9.89 13.58 14.82
N LYS A 851 -9.24 14.68 14.41
CA LYS A 851 -8.79 14.88 13.01
C LYS A 851 -7.79 13.78 12.62
N PRO A 852 -8.05 12.97 11.58
CA PRO A 852 -7.06 12.06 11.00
C PRO A 852 -5.87 12.81 10.40
N GLU A 853 -4.76 12.10 10.20
CA GLU A 853 -3.52 12.68 9.66
C GLU A 853 -3.66 13.13 8.20
N GLY A 854 -4.35 12.36 7.36
CA GLY A 854 -4.61 12.69 5.96
C GLY A 854 -5.71 13.73 5.70
N TRP A 855 -6.11 14.50 6.71
CA TRP A 855 -7.07 15.61 6.55
C TRP A 855 -6.30 16.94 6.62
N GLU A 856 -6.33 17.73 5.55
CA GLU A 856 -5.67 19.04 5.50
C GLU A 856 -6.22 20.00 6.56
N ASP A 857 -5.41 20.94 7.07
CA ASP A 857 -5.80 21.75 8.24
C ASP A 857 -7.04 22.63 7.97
N ASP A 858 -7.12 23.26 6.80
CA ASP A 858 -8.23 24.15 6.40
C ASP A 858 -9.43 23.42 5.74
N TRP A 859 -9.55 22.09 5.87
CA TRP A 859 -10.67 21.30 5.32
C TRP A 859 -12.07 21.82 5.67
N ALA A 860 -12.25 22.29 6.91
CA ALA A 860 -13.48 22.84 7.45
C ALA A 860 -13.48 24.39 7.50
N TYR A 861 -12.48 25.04 6.90
CA TYR A 861 -12.39 26.50 6.88
C TYR A 861 -13.35 27.13 5.86
N SER A 862 -13.74 28.38 6.10
CA SER A 862 -14.56 29.15 5.16
C SER A 862 -14.27 30.65 5.22
N TYR A 863 -13.87 31.22 4.09
CA TYR A 863 -13.71 32.67 3.91
C TYR A 863 -15.07 33.39 3.74
N LYS A 864 -16.14 32.90 4.39
CA LYS A 864 -17.49 33.44 4.25
C LYS A 864 -17.85 34.36 5.41
N GLU A 865 -17.82 35.66 5.16
CA GLU A 865 -18.33 36.66 6.12
C GLU A 865 -19.76 36.31 6.58
N GLY A 866 -19.95 36.26 7.89
CA GLY A 866 -21.25 36.04 8.52
C GLY A 866 -21.75 34.58 8.55
N VAL A 867 -20.89 33.60 8.24
CA VAL A 867 -21.19 32.17 8.37
C VAL A 867 -20.19 31.51 9.32
N SER A 868 -20.69 30.70 10.24
CA SER A 868 -19.88 29.85 11.12
C SER A 868 -19.87 28.39 10.64
N ILE A 869 -18.72 27.73 10.79
CA ILE A 869 -18.60 26.27 10.68
C ILE A 869 -18.21 25.76 12.07
N SER A 870 -18.88 24.69 12.50
CA SER A 870 -18.64 24.01 13.77
C SER A 870 -18.38 22.53 13.50
N VAL A 871 -17.39 21.95 14.20
CA VAL A 871 -17.03 20.54 14.08
C VAL A 871 -17.24 19.84 15.41
N ASN A 872 -18.01 18.76 15.40
CA ASN A 872 -18.25 17.89 16.54
C ASN A 872 -17.63 16.52 16.23
N TRP A 873 -16.83 16.00 17.15
CA TRP A 873 -16.18 14.69 17.02
C TRP A 873 -16.98 13.61 17.78
N ALA A 874 -16.74 12.34 17.44
CA ALA A 874 -17.30 11.22 18.21
C ALA A 874 -16.73 11.19 19.65
N ALA A 875 -17.53 10.64 20.57
CA ALA A 875 -17.21 10.53 22.00
C ALA A 875 -16.36 9.30 22.35
#